data_AF-A9WDB7-F1
#
_entry.id   AF-A9WDB7-F1
#
_cell.length_a   1.000
_cell.length_b   1.000
_cell.length_c   1.000
_cell.angle_alpha   90.00
_cell.angle_beta   90.00
_cell.angle_gamma   90.00
#
_symmetry.space_group_name_H-M   'P 1'
#
loop_
_entity.id
_entity.type
_entity.pdbx_description
1 polymer ?
#
loop_
_entity_poly.entity_id
_entity_poly.type
_entity_poly.pdbx_seq_one_letter_code
_entity_poly.pdbx_strand_id
1 'polypeptide(L)'
;MITELAHWLVNTGDLLYGWALALTPDERTARRLLQRWLQSVRSDPPAVWRDDDLLARLYQVAGASFADQPLRRLPAPPGAPLLGPLRALPLDQRVAVLAYSLPGVDQGRLAAILGIPSDSAMTTLVQAMQALAPALGHTLPSEESSRECSLIRQALIDPTQHLRIFETIRRHLTACTPCRQFEREWQAVSRALMSAIRHYRNTTALPDSVRAQLLKTAQTPQHRLARLLPLLQLVALISIVAVLVLPGLIRNPFTVVTTSAAEPALSAAALIERALAHGGIPEPEGPPVWQARYQTLWYFNNRTIAPLFAEIWHDRDNPARHRLQLRHVEGGAPYEFQLGDGSRRFYYALDGAYAPTLYGDLPVRANPNEPELVMSVLTPEQQEAAYRARLTTGPWAIVPAYLRQASTAPDLRLLGQQRIGERLASIVSFRGISPLDLPAESAESVLVLMAISEQDGHVLSITELVGPPGGTQTSRVVWRLVAFNWLVTGEQIRDAFTFERAWNGRAETEGLAIQPIADPAWPLVRENNVIDVGATNLQRLPETFVLPAAIPAGIERELLVRFRGSTINGVLYTGDGRRLILTYDRLPGLDTTIPVEVIGPWRVRIEPVRGQRYRVAIETNNSRRNAGVRLALDASGFTIDELRTLIGSLQRIDRLDVITRQSRSGQSR
;
A
#
# COMPACT_ATOMS: atom_id res chain seq x y z
N MET A 1 12.77 -28.98 -4.25
CA MET A 1 12.32 -29.37 -5.61
C MET A 1 11.30 -30.52 -5.63
N ILE A 2 11.64 -31.81 -5.42
CA ILE A 2 10.64 -32.91 -5.41
C ILE A 2 9.61 -32.73 -4.28
N THR A 3 10.06 -32.22 -3.13
CA THR A 3 9.24 -31.89 -1.95
C THR A 3 8.30 -30.70 -2.18
N GLU A 4 8.69 -29.69 -2.96
CA GLU A 4 7.86 -28.49 -3.22
C GLU A 4 6.71 -28.79 -4.18
N LEU A 5 6.97 -29.52 -5.27
CA LEU A 5 5.92 -29.92 -6.22
C LEU A 5 4.86 -30.80 -5.55
N ALA A 6 5.29 -31.75 -4.71
CA ALA A 6 4.39 -32.60 -3.96
C ALA A 6 3.58 -31.78 -2.93
N HIS A 7 4.23 -30.87 -2.19
CA HIS A 7 3.55 -30.00 -1.23
C HIS A 7 2.53 -29.09 -1.91
N TRP A 8 2.88 -28.51 -3.06
CA TRP A 8 1.96 -27.68 -3.83
C TRP A 8 0.78 -28.48 -4.39
N LEU A 9 1.01 -29.69 -4.92
CA LEU A 9 -0.08 -30.56 -5.40
C LEU A 9 -1.07 -30.94 -4.29
N VAL A 10 -0.60 -31.08 -3.05
CA VAL A 10 -1.48 -31.32 -1.90
C VAL A 10 -2.38 -30.13 -1.61
N ASN A 11 -1.83 -28.90 -1.68
CA ASN A 11 -2.55 -27.68 -1.32
C ASN A 11 -3.43 -27.12 -2.45
N THR A 12 -3.04 -27.33 -3.71
CA THR A 12 -3.62 -26.65 -4.88
C THR A 12 -4.08 -27.61 -5.98
N GLY A 13 -4.00 -28.93 -5.76
CA GLY A 13 -4.34 -29.94 -6.76
C GLY A 13 -5.80 -29.88 -7.24
N ASP A 14 -6.73 -29.54 -6.35
CA ASP A 14 -8.15 -29.39 -6.69
C ASP A 14 -8.39 -28.20 -7.63
N LEU A 15 -7.69 -27.09 -7.41
CA LEU A 15 -7.74 -25.91 -8.29
C LEU A 15 -7.22 -26.24 -9.69
N LEU A 16 -6.05 -26.88 -9.75
CA LEU A 16 -5.43 -27.26 -11.02
C LEU A 16 -6.32 -28.23 -11.82
N TYR A 17 -6.97 -29.17 -11.13
CA TYR A 17 -7.91 -30.09 -11.74
C TYR A 17 -9.16 -29.38 -12.27
N GLY A 18 -9.69 -28.41 -11.52
CA GLY A 18 -10.75 -27.53 -12.00
C GLY A 18 -10.36 -26.77 -13.28
N TRP A 19 -9.13 -26.25 -13.37
CA TRP A 19 -8.66 -25.63 -14.61
C TRP A 19 -8.54 -26.63 -15.76
N ALA A 20 -7.92 -27.79 -15.52
CA ALA A 20 -7.78 -28.81 -16.55
C ALA A 20 -9.13 -29.27 -17.09
N LEU A 21 -10.14 -29.42 -16.24
CA LEU A 21 -11.50 -29.76 -16.64
C LEU A 21 -12.18 -28.65 -17.48
N ALA A 22 -11.92 -27.38 -17.20
CA ALA A 22 -12.43 -26.28 -18.02
C ALA A 22 -11.72 -26.20 -19.39
N LEU A 23 -10.44 -26.58 -19.44
CA LEU A 23 -9.63 -26.56 -20.65
C LEU A 23 -9.81 -27.80 -21.56
N THR A 24 -10.49 -28.84 -21.08
CA THR A 24 -10.63 -30.13 -21.79
C THR A 24 -12.10 -30.57 -21.90
N PRO A 25 -12.45 -31.45 -22.86
CA PRO A 25 -13.84 -31.80 -23.11
C PRO A 25 -14.41 -32.71 -22.01
N ASP A 26 -13.59 -33.62 -21.50
CA ASP A 26 -13.98 -34.61 -20.52
C ASP A 26 -12.89 -34.82 -19.46
N GLU A 27 -13.28 -35.53 -18.40
CA GLU A 27 -12.41 -35.82 -17.27
C GLU A 27 -11.18 -36.68 -17.66
N ARG A 28 -11.32 -37.61 -18.60
CA ARG A 28 -10.20 -38.46 -19.03
C ARG A 28 -9.11 -37.62 -19.69
N THR A 29 -9.53 -36.65 -20.48
CA THR A 29 -8.66 -35.70 -21.17
C THR A 29 -8.04 -34.70 -20.19
N ALA A 30 -8.80 -34.23 -19.18
CA ALA A 30 -8.26 -33.43 -18.08
C ALA A 30 -7.13 -34.14 -17.35
N ARG A 31 -7.31 -35.43 -17.02
CA ARG A 31 -6.28 -36.25 -16.35
C ARG A 31 -5.01 -36.38 -17.22
N ARG A 32 -5.16 -36.58 -18.52
CA ARG A 32 -4.01 -36.63 -19.47
C ARG A 32 -3.30 -35.29 -19.57
N LEU A 33 -4.05 -34.18 -19.60
CA LEU A 33 -3.49 -32.83 -19.61
C LEU A 33 -2.65 -32.58 -18.34
N LEU A 34 -3.17 -32.95 -17.16
CA LEU A 34 -2.44 -32.84 -15.89
C LEU A 34 -1.16 -33.67 -15.87
N GLN A 35 -1.18 -34.88 -16.43
CA GLN A 35 0.02 -35.71 -16.53
C GLN A 35 1.10 -35.07 -17.42
N ARG A 36 0.72 -34.50 -18.57
CA ARG A 36 1.65 -33.79 -19.46
C ARG A 36 2.18 -32.51 -18.81
N TRP A 37 1.31 -31.75 -18.15
CA TRP A 37 1.69 -30.59 -17.37
C TRP A 37 2.70 -30.96 -16.26
N LEU A 38 2.44 -32.04 -15.53
CA LEU A 38 3.35 -32.53 -14.49
C LEU A 38 4.72 -32.90 -15.06
N GLN A 39 4.77 -33.52 -16.24
CA GLN A 39 6.02 -33.81 -16.92
C GLN A 39 6.77 -32.52 -17.31
N SER A 40 6.05 -31.52 -17.86
CA SER A 40 6.62 -30.22 -18.22
C SER A 40 7.21 -29.47 -17.01
N VAL A 41 6.47 -29.40 -15.90
CA VAL A 41 6.94 -28.77 -14.65
C VAL A 41 8.12 -29.54 -14.03
N ARG A 42 8.18 -30.86 -14.21
CA ARG A 42 9.31 -31.66 -13.74
C ARG A 42 10.56 -31.53 -14.60
N SER A 43 10.42 -31.29 -15.91
CA SER A 43 11.55 -31.04 -16.80
C SER A 43 12.10 -29.63 -16.63
N ASP A 44 11.23 -28.66 -16.36
CA ASP A 44 11.58 -27.25 -16.20
C ASP A 44 10.77 -26.66 -15.03
N PRO A 45 11.24 -26.79 -13.78
CA PRO A 45 10.51 -26.29 -12.63
C PRO A 45 10.52 -24.76 -12.59
N PRO A 46 9.39 -24.11 -12.27
CA PRO A 46 9.36 -22.65 -12.17
C PRO A 46 10.21 -22.18 -10.98
N ALA A 47 10.83 -21.00 -11.13
CA ALA A 47 11.60 -20.38 -10.06
C ALA A 47 10.71 -19.98 -8.84
N VAL A 48 9.43 -19.71 -9.09
CA VAL A 48 8.43 -19.38 -8.06
C VAL A 48 7.15 -20.15 -8.35
N TRP A 49 6.56 -20.79 -7.33
CA TRP A 49 5.31 -21.55 -7.44
C TRP A 49 4.10 -20.62 -7.34
N ARG A 50 3.82 -19.86 -8.40
CA ARG A 50 2.66 -18.97 -8.47
C ARG A 50 1.57 -19.53 -9.39
N ASP A 51 0.32 -19.25 -9.05
CA ASP A 51 -0.86 -19.75 -9.76
C ASP A 51 -0.93 -19.27 -11.24
N ASP A 52 -0.44 -18.05 -11.52
CA ASP A 52 -0.37 -17.48 -12.88
C ASP A 52 0.64 -18.23 -13.76
N ASP A 53 1.86 -18.48 -13.27
CA ASP A 53 2.89 -19.24 -13.99
C ASP A 53 2.42 -20.67 -14.30
N LEU A 54 1.73 -21.29 -13.35
CA LEU A 54 1.25 -22.67 -13.48
C LEU A 54 0.04 -22.77 -14.42
N LEU A 55 -0.86 -21.79 -14.40
CA LEU A 55 -1.95 -21.66 -15.36
C LEU A 55 -1.41 -21.38 -16.78
N ALA A 56 -0.41 -20.51 -16.92
CA ALA A 56 0.25 -20.24 -18.20
C ALA A 56 0.89 -21.51 -18.78
N ARG A 57 1.59 -22.29 -17.95
CA ARG A 57 2.14 -23.60 -18.36
C ARG A 57 1.04 -24.60 -18.72
N LEU A 58 -0.05 -24.65 -17.96
CA LEU A 58 -1.19 -25.52 -18.27
C LEU A 58 -1.81 -25.14 -19.62
N TYR A 59 -1.94 -23.84 -19.88
CA TYR A 59 -2.41 -23.29 -21.15
C TYR A 59 -1.47 -23.66 -22.30
N GLN A 60 -0.15 -23.54 -22.15
CA GLN A 60 0.81 -23.96 -23.19
C GLN A 60 0.68 -25.44 -23.55
N VAL A 61 0.56 -26.31 -22.53
CA VAL A 61 0.37 -27.76 -22.75
C VAL A 61 -1.00 -28.05 -23.38
N ALA A 62 -2.03 -27.29 -23.01
CA ALA A 62 -3.35 -27.39 -23.61
C ALA A 62 -3.34 -26.91 -25.07
N GLY A 63 -2.68 -25.80 -25.38
CA GLY A 63 -2.52 -25.27 -26.73
C GLY A 63 -1.82 -26.27 -27.65
N ALA A 64 -0.71 -26.85 -27.21
CA ALA A 64 -0.01 -27.91 -27.94
C ALA A 64 -0.87 -29.16 -28.19
N SER A 65 -1.94 -29.36 -27.42
CA SER A 65 -2.82 -30.52 -27.51
C SER A 65 -4.17 -30.24 -28.19
N PHE A 66 -4.65 -28.99 -28.17
CA PHE A 66 -6.05 -28.63 -28.46
C PHE A 66 -6.23 -27.25 -29.15
N ALA A 67 -5.17 -26.58 -29.62
CA ALA A 67 -5.22 -25.20 -30.13
C ALA A 67 -6.36 -24.91 -31.14
N ASP A 68 -6.67 -25.86 -32.03
CA ASP A 68 -7.56 -25.62 -33.17
C ASP A 68 -8.95 -26.27 -33.06
N GLN A 69 -9.32 -26.80 -31.89
CA GLN A 69 -10.58 -27.55 -31.74
C GLN A 69 -11.55 -26.90 -30.75
N PRO A 70 -12.68 -26.30 -31.21
CA PRO A 70 -13.78 -25.99 -30.30
C PRO A 70 -14.24 -27.29 -29.66
N LEU A 71 -14.23 -27.36 -28.34
CA LEU A 71 -14.60 -28.58 -27.63
C LEU A 71 -16.09 -28.85 -27.83
N ARG A 72 -16.42 -30.11 -28.13
CA ARG A 72 -17.80 -30.57 -28.29
C ARG A 72 -18.61 -30.13 -27.06
N ARG A 73 -19.74 -29.45 -27.28
CA ARG A 73 -20.67 -29.05 -26.20
C ARG A 73 -21.18 -30.30 -25.49
N LEU A 74 -20.50 -30.67 -24.42
CA LEU A 74 -20.96 -31.69 -23.49
C LEU A 74 -21.88 -30.99 -22.48
N PRO A 75 -23.02 -31.62 -22.13
CA PRO A 75 -23.93 -31.06 -21.14
C PRO A 75 -23.16 -30.82 -19.84
N ALA A 76 -23.39 -29.66 -19.23
CA ALA A 76 -22.76 -29.32 -17.97
C ALA A 76 -23.16 -30.34 -16.89
N PRO A 77 -22.24 -30.75 -16.00
CA PRO A 77 -22.61 -31.54 -14.85
C PRO A 77 -23.66 -30.78 -14.02
N PRO A 78 -24.64 -31.45 -13.39
CA PRO A 78 -25.66 -30.77 -12.57
C PRO A 78 -25.06 -29.88 -11.46
N GLY A 79 -23.91 -30.29 -10.89
CA GLY A 79 -23.17 -29.52 -9.88
C GLY A 79 -22.25 -28.43 -10.44
N ALA A 80 -22.11 -28.31 -11.76
CA ALA A 80 -21.19 -27.36 -12.41
C ALA A 80 -21.79 -26.76 -13.70
N PRO A 81 -22.94 -26.06 -13.63
CA PRO A 81 -23.68 -25.59 -14.80
C PRO A 81 -22.87 -24.64 -15.70
N LEU A 82 -21.93 -23.86 -15.13
CA LEU A 82 -21.05 -22.96 -15.88
C LEU A 82 -20.05 -23.70 -16.78
N LEU A 83 -19.70 -24.95 -16.47
CA LEU A 83 -18.65 -25.68 -17.17
C LEU A 83 -18.99 -25.93 -18.64
N GLY A 84 -20.27 -26.18 -18.95
CA GLY A 84 -20.73 -26.37 -20.33
C GLY A 84 -20.53 -25.12 -21.20
N PRO A 85 -21.11 -23.96 -20.81
CA PRO A 85 -20.88 -22.67 -21.47
C PRO A 85 -19.40 -22.30 -21.56
N LEU A 86 -18.62 -22.52 -20.49
CA LEU A 86 -17.18 -22.23 -20.48
C LEU A 86 -16.43 -23.08 -21.52
N ARG A 87 -16.70 -24.40 -21.58
CA ARG A 87 -16.07 -25.30 -22.57
C ARG A 87 -16.43 -24.97 -24.02
N ALA A 88 -17.55 -24.29 -24.25
CA ALA A 88 -17.96 -23.87 -25.59
C ALA A 88 -17.13 -22.69 -26.14
N LEU A 89 -16.36 -22.00 -25.30
CA LEU A 89 -15.50 -20.89 -25.72
C LEU A 89 -14.19 -21.39 -26.38
N PRO A 90 -13.57 -20.59 -27.27
CA PRO A 90 -12.18 -20.77 -27.71
C PRO A 90 -11.21 -20.93 -26.54
N LEU A 91 -10.09 -21.62 -26.75
CA LEU A 91 -9.13 -21.92 -25.68
C LEU A 91 -8.63 -20.66 -24.96
N ASP A 92 -8.28 -19.63 -25.72
CA ASP A 92 -7.75 -18.37 -25.20
C ASP A 92 -8.79 -17.65 -24.34
N GLN A 93 -10.05 -17.67 -24.76
CA GLN A 93 -11.18 -17.12 -24.00
C GLN A 93 -11.45 -17.89 -22.71
N ARG A 94 -11.30 -19.23 -22.73
CA ARG A 94 -11.42 -20.07 -21.53
C ARG A 94 -10.34 -19.72 -20.52
N VAL A 95 -9.09 -19.62 -20.97
CA VAL A 95 -7.96 -19.27 -20.11
C VAL A 95 -8.09 -17.83 -19.61
N ALA A 96 -8.55 -16.89 -20.43
CA ALA A 96 -8.78 -15.52 -19.99
C ALA A 96 -9.76 -15.43 -18.82
N VAL A 97 -10.87 -16.18 -18.89
CA VAL A 97 -11.86 -16.28 -17.80
C VAL A 97 -11.26 -16.92 -16.54
N LEU A 98 -10.50 -18.00 -16.70
CA LEU A 98 -9.85 -18.66 -15.56
C LEU A 98 -8.79 -17.77 -14.91
N ALA A 99 -7.99 -17.06 -15.71
CA ALA A 99 -7.00 -16.11 -15.24
C ALA A 99 -7.66 -14.94 -14.52
N TYR A 100 -8.76 -14.40 -15.05
CA TYR A 100 -9.52 -13.33 -14.40
C TYR A 100 -10.09 -13.73 -13.03
N SER A 101 -10.25 -15.04 -12.77
CA SER A 101 -10.66 -15.54 -11.45
C SER A 101 -9.55 -15.59 -10.40
N LEU A 102 -8.30 -15.36 -10.80
CA LEU A 102 -7.16 -15.29 -9.88
C LEU A 102 -7.12 -13.91 -9.19
N PRO A 103 -6.77 -13.84 -7.89
CA PRO A 103 -6.65 -12.57 -7.18
C PRO A 103 -5.57 -11.66 -7.80
N GLY A 104 -5.93 -10.40 -8.06
CA GLY A 104 -4.99 -9.36 -8.48
C GLY A 104 -4.43 -9.54 -9.90
N VAL A 105 -5.20 -10.12 -10.82
CA VAL A 105 -4.85 -10.15 -12.25
C VAL A 105 -5.24 -8.83 -12.90
N ASP A 106 -4.23 -8.09 -13.36
CA ASP A 106 -4.37 -6.91 -14.21
C ASP A 106 -4.21 -7.29 -15.70
N GLN A 107 -4.34 -6.30 -16.59
CA GLN A 107 -4.21 -6.50 -18.03
C GLN A 107 -2.82 -7.07 -18.42
N GLY A 108 -1.75 -6.64 -17.74
CA GLY A 108 -0.38 -7.10 -18.03
C GLY A 108 -0.15 -8.56 -17.65
N ARG A 109 -0.66 -8.98 -16.49
CA ARG A 109 -0.59 -10.37 -16.03
C ARG A 109 -1.45 -11.28 -16.90
N LEU A 110 -2.64 -10.83 -17.29
CA LEU A 110 -3.48 -11.57 -18.24
C LEU A 110 -2.77 -11.78 -19.58
N ALA A 111 -2.12 -10.73 -20.10
CA ALA A 111 -1.32 -10.77 -21.32
C ALA A 111 -0.16 -11.77 -21.22
N ALA A 112 0.56 -11.77 -20.09
CA ALA A 112 1.66 -12.70 -19.83
C ALA A 112 1.19 -14.15 -19.79
N ILE A 113 0.03 -14.44 -19.19
CA ILE A 113 -0.55 -15.80 -19.14
C ILE A 113 -0.92 -16.29 -20.54
N LEU A 114 -1.54 -15.42 -21.35
CA LEU A 114 -1.99 -15.76 -22.71
C LEU A 114 -0.85 -15.71 -23.74
N GLY A 115 0.29 -15.07 -23.43
CA GLY A 115 1.40 -14.90 -24.35
C GLY A 115 1.10 -13.98 -25.53
N ILE A 116 0.19 -13.01 -25.36
CA ILE A 116 -0.27 -12.08 -26.40
C ILE A 116 -0.21 -10.61 -25.93
N PRO A 117 -0.31 -9.61 -26.82
CA PRO A 117 -0.33 -8.20 -26.41
C PRO A 117 -1.49 -7.87 -25.48
N SER A 118 -1.27 -6.90 -24.58
CA SER A 118 -2.22 -6.47 -23.55
C SER A 118 -3.61 -6.12 -24.08
N ASP A 119 -3.70 -5.40 -25.20
CA ASP A 119 -4.99 -5.00 -25.79
C ASP A 119 -5.76 -6.21 -26.35
N SER A 120 -5.04 -7.18 -26.93
CA SER A 120 -5.61 -8.43 -27.43
C SER A 120 -6.08 -9.32 -26.29
N ALA A 121 -5.33 -9.38 -25.19
CA ALA A 121 -5.72 -10.10 -23.97
C ALA A 121 -7.01 -9.54 -23.36
N MET A 122 -7.12 -8.22 -23.27
CA MET A 122 -8.34 -7.56 -22.80
C MET A 122 -9.54 -7.82 -23.71
N THR A 123 -9.33 -7.70 -25.02
CA THR A 123 -10.36 -8.01 -26.02
C THR A 123 -10.85 -9.46 -25.90
N THR A 124 -9.92 -10.40 -25.69
CA THR A 124 -10.23 -11.82 -25.48
C THR A 124 -11.08 -12.03 -24.23
N LEU A 125 -10.77 -11.36 -23.13
CA LEU A 125 -11.57 -11.41 -21.90
C LEU A 125 -12.98 -10.83 -22.12
N VAL A 126 -13.10 -9.68 -22.78
CA VAL A 126 -14.39 -9.05 -23.05
C VAL A 126 -15.29 -9.96 -23.90
N GLN A 127 -14.74 -10.55 -24.96
CA GLN A 127 -15.46 -11.50 -25.81
C GLN A 127 -15.92 -12.73 -25.02
N ALA A 128 -15.06 -13.27 -24.15
CA ALA A 128 -15.40 -14.39 -23.30
C ALA A 128 -16.55 -14.05 -22.34
N MET A 129 -16.50 -12.87 -21.71
CA MET A 129 -17.52 -12.38 -20.78
C MET A 129 -18.86 -12.13 -21.48
N GLN A 130 -18.84 -11.55 -22.69
CA GLN A 130 -20.03 -11.36 -23.52
C GLN A 130 -20.68 -12.69 -23.90
N ALA A 131 -19.88 -13.69 -24.25
CA ALA A 131 -20.37 -15.02 -24.60
C ALA A 131 -20.95 -15.79 -23.39
N LEU A 132 -20.42 -15.54 -22.18
CA LEU A 132 -20.90 -16.18 -20.95
C LEU A 132 -22.08 -15.47 -20.28
N ALA A 133 -22.26 -14.17 -20.51
CA ALA A 133 -23.30 -13.38 -19.85
C ALA A 133 -24.72 -13.98 -19.99
N PRO A 134 -25.17 -14.46 -21.16
CA PRO A 134 -26.51 -15.07 -21.29
C PRO A 134 -26.69 -16.31 -20.42
N ALA A 135 -25.65 -17.14 -20.29
CA ALA A 135 -25.69 -18.33 -19.44
C ALA A 135 -25.74 -17.98 -17.94
N LEU A 136 -25.38 -16.75 -17.58
CA LEU A 136 -25.47 -16.20 -16.23
C LEU A 136 -26.74 -15.36 -16.02
N GLY A 137 -27.64 -15.27 -17.01
CA GLY A 137 -28.87 -14.49 -16.91
C GLY A 137 -28.70 -12.98 -17.14
N HIS A 138 -27.61 -12.57 -17.78
CA HIS A 138 -27.25 -11.17 -18.00
C HIS A 138 -27.02 -10.86 -19.49
N THR A 139 -27.04 -9.57 -19.84
CA THR A 139 -26.74 -9.10 -21.19
C THR A 139 -25.74 -7.95 -21.13
N LEU A 140 -24.54 -8.16 -21.68
CA LEU A 140 -23.52 -7.12 -21.77
C LEU A 140 -23.77 -6.23 -22.99
N PRO A 141 -23.97 -4.91 -22.81
CA PRO A 141 -24.18 -3.99 -23.93
C PRO A 141 -22.95 -3.94 -24.85
N SER A 142 -23.15 -4.10 -26.16
CA SER A 142 -22.07 -4.05 -27.17
C SER A 142 -21.97 -2.70 -27.88
N GLU A 143 -22.98 -1.84 -27.79
CA GLU A 143 -23.02 -0.57 -28.52
C GLU A 143 -22.02 0.44 -27.94
N GLU A 144 -21.06 0.91 -28.74
CA GLU A 144 -20.15 2.01 -28.41
C GLU A 144 -20.54 3.25 -29.21
N SER A 145 -20.91 4.35 -28.53
CA SER A 145 -21.32 5.59 -29.20
C SER A 145 -20.17 6.48 -29.62
N SER A 146 -18.96 6.28 -29.07
CA SER A 146 -17.76 7.06 -29.39
C SER A 146 -16.47 6.32 -29.03
N ARG A 147 -15.33 6.79 -29.59
CA ARG A 147 -14.00 6.29 -29.23
C ARG A 147 -13.68 6.46 -27.73
N GLU A 148 -14.22 7.51 -27.11
CA GLU A 148 -14.10 7.72 -25.66
C GLU A 148 -14.82 6.61 -24.87
N CYS A 149 -15.99 6.14 -25.33
CA CYS A 149 -16.69 5.04 -24.66
C CYS A 149 -15.84 3.77 -24.60
N SER A 150 -15.10 3.48 -25.68
CA SER A 150 -14.21 2.31 -25.74
C SER A 150 -13.11 2.38 -24.66
N LEU A 151 -12.43 3.53 -24.53
CA LEU A 151 -11.41 3.75 -23.50
C LEU A 151 -11.98 3.64 -22.09
N ILE A 152 -13.16 4.21 -21.86
CA ILE A 152 -13.82 4.17 -20.56
C ILE A 152 -14.23 2.74 -20.21
N ARG A 153 -14.76 1.96 -21.16
CA ARG A 153 -15.10 0.55 -20.95
C ARG A 153 -13.89 -0.31 -20.63
N GLN A 154 -12.78 -0.12 -21.36
CA GLN A 154 -11.52 -0.80 -21.06
C GLN A 154 -11.05 -0.50 -19.63
N ALA A 155 -11.11 0.77 -19.22
CA ALA A 155 -10.74 1.17 -17.87
C ALA A 155 -11.72 0.68 -16.79
N LEU A 156 -13.00 0.43 -17.09
CA LEU A 156 -13.93 -0.19 -16.16
C LEU A 156 -13.64 -1.69 -15.93
N ILE A 157 -12.98 -2.34 -16.89
CA ILE A 157 -12.62 -3.75 -16.81
C ILE A 157 -11.28 -3.93 -16.09
N ASP A 158 -10.30 -3.07 -16.36
CA ASP A 158 -8.97 -3.09 -15.76
C ASP A 158 -8.87 -2.16 -14.53
N PRO A 159 -8.73 -2.71 -13.30
CA PRO A 159 -8.61 -1.91 -12.09
C PRO A 159 -7.45 -0.91 -12.12
N THR A 160 -6.35 -1.22 -12.78
CA THR A 160 -5.17 -0.35 -12.84
C THR A 160 -5.42 0.85 -13.74
N GLN A 161 -6.08 0.65 -14.89
CA GLN A 161 -6.52 1.74 -15.76
C GLN A 161 -7.65 2.54 -15.13
N HIS A 162 -8.60 1.88 -14.44
CA HIS A 162 -9.67 2.53 -13.70
C HIS A 162 -9.13 3.63 -12.77
N LEU A 163 -8.09 3.29 -12.01
CA LEU A 163 -7.44 4.22 -11.08
C LEU A 163 -6.72 5.37 -11.79
N ARG A 164 -6.12 5.11 -12.96
CA ARG A 164 -5.39 6.13 -13.73
C ARG A 164 -6.31 7.21 -14.30
N ILE A 165 -7.50 6.84 -14.80
CA ILE A 165 -8.43 7.77 -15.45
C ILE A 165 -9.77 7.94 -14.71
N PHE A 166 -9.80 7.70 -13.40
CA PHE A 166 -11.02 7.69 -12.58
C PHE A 166 -11.91 8.94 -12.74
N GLU A 167 -11.33 10.15 -12.74
CA GLU A 167 -12.12 11.38 -12.92
C GLU A 167 -12.73 11.48 -14.33
N THR A 168 -12.01 11.02 -15.35
CA THR A 168 -12.53 10.92 -16.72
C THR A 168 -13.67 9.91 -16.81
N ILE A 169 -13.53 8.75 -16.15
CA ILE A 169 -14.58 7.73 -16.02
C ILE A 169 -15.80 8.33 -15.32
N ARG A 170 -15.63 8.95 -14.16
CA ARG A 170 -16.72 9.56 -13.40
C ARG A 170 -17.46 10.62 -14.22
N ARG A 171 -16.74 11.53 -14.85
CA ARG A 171 -17.32 12.56 -15.73
C ARG A 171 -18.07 11.94 -16.91
N HIS A 172 -17.46 10.99 -17.60
CA HIS A 172 -18.08 10.32 -18.74
C HIS A 172 -19.33 9.53 -18.32
N LEU A 173 -19.28 8.80 -17.21
CA LEU A 173 -20.41 8.06 -16.66
C LEU A 173 -21.56 8.97 -16.23
N THR A 174 -21.33 10.23 -15.82
CA THR A 174 -22.45 11.16 -15.57
C THR A 174 -23.20 11.55 -16.85
N ALA A 175 -22.51 11.60 -17.99
CA ALA A 175 -23.06 12.02 -19.27
C ALA A 175 -23.55 10.85 -20.16
N CYS A 176 -22.95 9.66 -20.04
CA CYS A 176 -23.13 8.54 -20.97
C CYS A 176 -23.93 7.39 -20.36
N THR A 177 -25.23 7.30 -20.69
CA THR A 177 -26.13 6.21 -20.24
C THR A 177 -25.63 4.81 -20.65
N PRO A 178 -25.17 4.56 -21.90
CA PRO A 178 -24.65 3.26 -22.30
C PRO A 178 -23.45 2.77 -21.47
N CYS A 179 -22.53 3.68 -21.09
CA CYS A 179 -21.38 3.32 -20.26
C CYS A 179 -21.78 3.02 -18.80
N ARG A 180 -22.78 3.71 -18.24
CA ARG A 180 -23.35 3.35 -16.92
C ARG A 180 -24.05 2.00 -16.93
N GLN A 181 -24.74 1.67 -18.01
CA GLN A 181 -25.37 0.36 -18.15
C GLN A 181 -24.31 -0.73 -18.28
N PHE A 182 -23.28 -0.50 -19.10
CA PHE A 182 -22.15 -1.41 -19.23
C PHE A 182 -21.46 -1.67 -17.89
N GLU A 183 -21.15 -0.63 -17.10
CA GLU A 183 -20.54 -0.79 -15.77
C GLU A 183 -21.36 -1.71 -14.86
N ARG A 184 -22.67 -1.45 -14.75
CA ARG A 184 -23.57 -2.24 -13.90
C ARG A 184 -23.66 -3.69 -14.35
N GLU A 185 -23.84 -3.91 -15.64
CA GLU A 185 -23.92 -5.27 -16.21
C GLU A 185 -22.57 -6.00 -16.10
N TRP A 186 -21.45 -5.32 -16.35
CA TRP A 186 -20.12 -5.88 -16.18
C TRP A 186 -19.87 -6.34 -14.74
N GLN A 187 -20.19 -5.50 -13.76
CA GLN A 187 -20.08 -5.86 -12.34
C GLN A 187 -21.04 -6.98 -11.94
N ALA A 188 -22.23 -7.06 -12.54
CA ALA A 188 -23.18 -8.14 -12.29
C ALA A 188 -22.69 -9.48 -12.87
N VAL A 189 -22.28 -9.49 -14.15
CA VAL A 189 -21.71 -10.66 -14.84
C VAL A 189 -20.45 -11.14 -14.15
N SER A 190 -19.53 -10.23 -13.81
CA SER A 190 -18.27 -10.58 -13.11
C SER A 190 -18.55 -11.24 -11.76
N ARG A 191 -19.47 -10.69 -10.95
CA ARG A 191 -19.87 -11.31 -9.67
C ARG A 191 -20.53 -12.67 -9.85
N ALA A 192 -21.46 -12.79 -10.80
CA ALA A 192 -22.14 -14.05 -11.10
C ALA A 192 -21.15 -15.11 -11.58
N LEU A 193 -20.23 -14.75 -12.47
CA LEU A 193 -19.16 -15.61 -12.96
C LEU A 193 -18.23 -16.06 -11.83
N MET A 194 -17.75 -15.13 -11.00
CA MET A 194 -16.88 -15.46 -9.87
C MET A 194 -17.58 -16.34 -8.83
N SER A 195 -18.88 -16.17 -8.63
CA SER A 195 -19.69 -17.07 -7.80
C SER A 195 -19.75 -18.47 -8.41
N ALA A 196 -20.05 -18.55 -9.70
CA ALA A 196 -20.17 -19.81 -10.41
C ALA A 196 -18.83 -20.57 -10.54
N ILE A 197 -17.70 -19.87 -10.76
CA ILE A 197 -16.36 -20.47 -10.76
C ILE A 197 -16.00 -20.97 -9.35
N ARG A 198 -16.32 -20.22 -8.28
CA ARG A 198 -16.10 -20.70 -6.91
C ARG A 198 -16.94 -21.92 -6.58
N HIS A 199 -18.23 -21.91 -6.95
CA HIS A 199 -19.10 -23.07 -6.77
C HIS A 199 -18.58 -24.30 -7.52
N TYR A 200 -18.17 -24.11 -8.78
CA TYR A 200 -17.52 -25.12 -9.60
C TYR A 200 -16.26 -25.69 -8.93
N ARG A 201 -15.37 -24.83 -8.42
CA ARG A 201 -14.15 -25.26 -7.71
C ARG A 201 -14.46 -26.08 -6.46
N ASN A 202 -15.48 -25.69 -5.69
CA ASN A 202 -15.84 -26.37 -4.44
C ASN A 202 -16.54 -27.72 -4.67
N THR A 203 -17.23 -27.88 -5.80
CA THR A 203 -17.98 -29.10 -6.14
C THR A 203 -17.16 -30.10 -6.95
N THR A 204 -16.02 -29.69 -7.47
CA THR A 204 -15.19 -30.49 -8.38
C THR A 204 -13.85 -30.82 -7.74
N ALA A 205 -13.87 -31.77 -6.80
CA ALA A 205 -12.65 -32.26 -6.15
C ALA A 205 -11.83 -33.17 -7.09
N LEU A 206 -10.50 -33.09 -6.96
CA LEU A 206 -9.57 -34.02 -7.62
C LEU A 206 -9.78 -35.42 -7.05
N PRO A 207 -10.16 -36.43 -7.86
CA PRO A 207 -10.37 -37.78 -7.38
C PRO A 207 -9.10 -38.34 -6.72
N ASP A 208 -9.25 -39.01 -5.58
CA ASP A 208 -8.12 -39.51 -4.78
C ASP A 208 -7.19 -40.43 -5.57
N SER A 209 -7.74 -41.24 -6.48
CA SER A 209 -6.95 -42.09 -7.37
C SER A 209 -6.02 -41.28 -8.28
N VAL A 210 -6.49 -40.14 -8.78
CA VAL A 210 -5.71 -39.22 -9.64
C VAL A 210 -4.69 -38.46 -8.80
N ARG A 211 -5.10 -37.98 -7.61
CA ARG A 211 -4.21 -37.32 -6.64
C ARG A 211 -3.03 -38.22 -6.28
N ALA A 212 -3.28 -39.47 -5.90
CA ALA A 212 -2.25 -40.45 -5.57
C ALA A 212 -1.31 -40.72 -6.76
N GLN A 213 -1.85 -40.80 -7.98
CA GLN A 213 -1.05 -41.00 -9.19
C GLN A 213 -0.14 -39.81 -9.50
N LEU A 214 -0.65 -38.57 -9.37
CA LEU A 214 0.12 -37.34 -9.57
C LEU A 214 1.21 -37.20 -8.51
N LEU A 215 0.91 -37.46 -7.23
CA LEU A 215 1.90 -37.42 -6.14
C LEU A 215 2.99 -38.49 -6.32
N LYS A 216 2.60 -39.72 -6.67
CA LYS A 216 3.56 -40.80 -6.97
C LYS A 216 4.50 -40.41 -8.10
N THR A 217 3.96 -39.78 -9.15
CA THR A 217 4.74 -39.30 -10.29
C THR A 217 5.63 -38.11 -9.91
N ALA A 218 5.15 -37.17 -9.09
CA ALA A 218 5.95 -36.05 -8.59
C ALA A 218 7.14 -36.53 -7.75
N GLN A 219 6.95 -37.59 -6.97
CA GLN A 219 7.95 -38.14 -6.04
C GLN A 219 8.93 -39.13 -6.67
N THR A 220 8.65 -39.67 -7.86
CA THR A 220 9.55 -40.66 -8.48
C THR A 220 10.85 -39.99 -8.94
N PRO A 221 12.05 -40.39 -8.50
CA PRO A 221 13.30 -39.77 -8.96
C PRO A 221 13.48 -39.99 -10.48
N GLN A 222 13.80 -38.93 -11.24
CA GLN A 222 14.09 -39.05 -12.67
C GLN A 222 15.30 -39.96 -12.89
N HIS A 223 15.16 -40.96 -13.78
CA HIS A 223 16.26 -41.83 -14.16
C HIS A 223 17.42 -41.02 -14.74
N ARG A 224 18.61 -41.29 -14.19
CA ARG A 224 19.87 -40.56 -14.30
C ARG A 224 20.46 -40.40 -15.71
N LEU A 225 19.82 -40.93 -16.76
CA LEU A 225 20.40 -41.01 -18.12
C LEU A 225 20.31 -39.68 -18.91
N ALA A 226 19.30 -38.84 -18.66
CA ALA A 226 19.18 -37.54 -19.36
C ALA A 226 20.14 -36.45 -18.85
N ARG A 227 20.86 -36.71 -17.74
CA ARG A 227 21.87 -35.78 -17.16
C ARG A 227 23.28 -35.92 -17.74
N LEU A 228 23.52 -36.86 -18.66
CA LEU A 228 24.89 -37.13 -19.16
C LEU A 228 25.29 -36.31 -20.40
N LEU A 229 24.34 -35.72 -21.14
CA LEU A 229 24.65 -34.92 -22.32
C LEU A 229 25.33 -33.55 -22.03
N PRO A 230 24.96 -32.79 -20.97
CA PRO A 230 25.62 -31.52 -20.67
C PRO A 230 26.97 -31.67 -19.94
N LEU A 231 27.35 -32.88 -19.52
CA LEU A 231 28.60 -33.16 -18.79
C LEU A 231 29.85 -33.01 -19.68
N LEU A 232 29.72 -33.24 -21.00
CA LEU A 232 30.83 -33.08 -21.96
C LEU A 232 31.26 -31.62 -22.15
N GLN A 233 30.31 -30.67 -22.06
CA GLN A 233 30.61 -29.24 -22.16
C GLN A 233 31.18 -28.69 -20.84
N LEU A 234 30.76 -29.26 -19.70
CA LEU A 234 31.24 -28.85 -18.38
C LEU A 234 32.67 -29.31 -18.12
N VAL A 235 33.10 -30.46 -18.65
CA VAL A 235 34.50 -30.92 -18.53
C VAL A 235 35.48 -29.96 -19.21
N ALA A 236 35.14 -29.44 -20.40
CA ALA A 236 35.98 -28.48 -21.11
C ALA A 236 36.12 -27.14 -20.34
N LEU A 237 35.04 -26.67 -19.72
CA LEU A 237 35.03 -25.46 -18.91
C LEU A 237 35.76 -25.66 -17.57
N ILE A 238 35.59 -26.82 -16.93
CA ILE A 238 36.29 -27.18 -15.68
C ILE A 238 37.81 -27.23 -15.90
N SER A 239 38.30 -27.75 -17.04
CA SER A 239 39.74 -27.73 -17.33
C SER A 239 40.32 -26.31 -17.44
N ILE A 240 39.55 -25.33 -17.91
CA ILE A 240 39.98 -23.93 -18.01
C ILE A 240 39.94 -23.25 -16.63
N VAL A 241 38.89 -23.50 -15.84
CA VAL A 241 38.75 -22.96 -14.48
C VAL A 241 39.76 -23.59 -13.51
N ALA A 242 40.07 -24.88 -13.67
CA ALA A 242 41.07 -25.58 -12.86
C ALA A 242 42.49 -25.03 -13.05
N VAL A 243 42.83 -24.52 -14.24
CA VAL A 243 44.13 -23.87 -14.48
C VAL A 243 44.18 -22.45 -13.88
N LEU A 244 43.04 -21.78 -13.76
CA LEU A 244 42.96 -20.38 -13.30
C LEU A 244 42.72 -20.19 -11.79
N VAL A 245 42.13 -21.18 -11.09
CA VAL A 245 41.63 -21.01 -9.71
C VAL A 245 42.38 -21.86 -8.67
N LEU A 246 43.28 -22.76 -9.10
CA LEU A 246 43.93 -23.72 -8.20
C LEU A 246 44.84 -23.17 -7.07
N PRO A 247 45.30 -21.90 -7.01
CA PRO A 247 46.06 -21.45 -5.83
C PRO A 247 45.21 -21.07 -4.61
N GLY A 248 43.86 -21.11 -4.65
CA GLY A 248 43.03 -20.35 -3.71
C GLY A 248 42.09 -21.09 -2.73
N LEU A 249 41.87 -22.41 -2.84
CA LEU A 249 40.72 -23.05 -2.16
C LEU A 249 41.08 -24.34 -1.40
N ILE A 250 41.72 -24.17 -0.23
CA ILE A 250 41.63 -25.14 0.87
C ILE A 250 40.77 -24.50 1.96
N ARG A 251 39.46 -24.80 1.97
CA ARG A 251 38.60 -24.64 3.16
C ARG A 251 37.62 -25.81 3.26
N ASN A 252 37.53 -26.33 4.48
CA ASN A 252 36.86 -27.57 4.87
C ASN A 252 35.32 -27.50 4.83
N PRO A 253 34.62 -28.65 4.73
CA PRO A 253 33.17 -28.74 4.64
C PRO A 253 32.44 -28.28 5.92
N PHE A 254 31.27 -27.67 5.71
CA PHE A 254 30.36 -27.18 6.74
C PHE A 254 29.82 -28.31 7.63
N THR A 255 30.03 -28.19 8.93
CA THR A 255 29.30 -28.90 9.97
C THR A 255 28.00 -28.14 10.27
N VAL A 256 26.88 -28.87 10.33
CA VAL A 256 25.62 -28.37 10.89
C VAL A 256 25.85 -28.20 12.38
N VAL A 257 26.12 -26.96 12.80
CA VAL A 257 26.13 -26.57 14.21
C VAL A 257 24.68 -26.41 14.63
N THR A 258 24.19 -27.33 15.45
CA THR A 258 23.09 -27.04 16.38
C THR A 258 23.57 -25.92 17.28
N THR A 259 23.28 -24.66 16.93
CA THR A 259 23.47 -23.54 17.85
C THR A 259 22.45 -23.72 18.95
N SER A 260 22.90 -24.25 20.09
CA SER A 260 22.43 -23.82 21.39
C SER A 260 22.23 -22.30 21.31
N ALA A 261 20.99 -21.84 21.39
CA ALA A 261 20.67 -20.42 21.36
C ALA A 261 21.52 -19.76 22.45
N ALA A 262 22.50 -18.96 22.03
CA ALA A 262 23.18 -18.07 22.95
C ALA A 262 22.09 -17.23 23.61
N GLU A 263 22.15 -17.07 24.93
CA GLU A 263 21.27 -16.12 25.59
C GLU A 263 21.44 -14.76 24.89
N PRO A 264 20.33 -14.08 24.54
CA PRO A 264 20.41 -12.79 23.89
C PRO A 264 21.20 -11.83 24.77
N ALA A 265 22.18 -11.15 24.18
CA ALA A 265 23.13 -10.30 24.92
C ALA A 265 22.45 -9.08 25.57
N LEU A 266 21.25 -8.71 25.11
CA LEU A 266 20.48 -7.58 25.58
C LEU A 266 19.08 -8.02 26.02
N SER A 267 18.57 -7.38 27.07
CA SER A 267 17.18 -7.54 27.50
C SER A 267 16.22 -6.90 26.49
N ALA A 268 14.95 -7.32 26.48
CA ALA A 268 13.92 -6.71 25.62
C ALA A 268 13.83 -5.18 25.81
N ALA A 269 13.88 -4.71 27.06
CA ALA A 269 13.82 -3.29 27.38
C ALA A 269 15.02 -2.53 26.79
N ALA A 270 16.24 -3.08 26.92
CA ALA A 270 17.45 -2.46 26.37
C ALA A 270 17.42 -2.41 24.83
N LEU A 271 16.85 -3.43 24.17
CA LEU A 271 16.65 -3.42 22.71
C LEU A 271 15.67 -2.33 22.27
N ILE A 272 14.55 -2.17 22.99
CA ILE A 272 13.56 -1.12 22.71
C ILE A 272 14.18 0.27 22.92
N GLU A 273 14.90 0.49 24.02
CA GLU A 273 15.56 1.76 24.31
C GLU A 273 16.58 2.13 23.22
N ARG A 274 17.42 1.16 22.82
CA ARG A 274 18.38 1.36 21.72
C ARG A 274 17.69 1.68 20.40
N ALA A 275 16.62 0.98 20.06
CA ALA A 275 15.86 1.26 18.85
C ALA A 275 15.18 2.66 18.92
N LEU A 276 14.63 3.04 20.08
CA LEU A 276 13.98 4.34 20.29
C LEU A 276 14.93 5.51 20.09
N ALA A 277 16.20 5.39 20.49
CA ALA A 277 17.21 6.44 20.36
C ALA A 277 17.33 7.01 18.93
N HIS A 278 16.99 6.20 17.91
CA HIS A 278 17.03 6.60 16.50
C HIS A 278 15.69 6.39 15.78
N GLY A 279 14.57 6.28 16.51
CA GLY A 279 13.24 6.05 15.93
C GLY A 279 13.08 4.69 15.21
N GLY A 280 13.95 3.72 15.51
CA GLY A 280 13.99 2.38 14.95
C GLY A 280 14.69 2.26 13.61
N ILE A 281 15.24 3.35 13.07
CA ILE A 281 15.99 3.39 11.82
C ILE A 281 17.34 4.07 12.11
N PRO A 282 18.32 3.33 12.65
CA PRO A 282 19.61 3.90 13.00
C PRO A 282 20.39 4.31 11.77
N GLU A 283 21.31 5.26 11.96
CA GLU A 283 22.32 5.56 10.95
C GLU A 283 23.36 4.43 10.95
N PRO A 284 23.48 3.68 9.85
CA PRO A 284 24.30 2.48 9.78
C PRO A 284 25.81 2.81 9.79
N GLU A 285 26.62 1.91 10.35
CA GLU A 285 28.08 2.01 10.27
C GLU A 285 28.57 1.65 8.86
N GLY A 286 29.44 2.48 8.27
CA GLY A 286 29.92 2.30 6.89
C GLY A 286 29.99 3.60 6.09
N PRO A 287 29.90 3.52 4.75
CA PRO A 287 29.82 4.68 3.86
C PRO A 287 28.76 5.70 4.33
N PRO A 288 28.93 7.01 4.07
CA PRO A 288 28.05 8.00 4.67
C PRO A 288 26.63 7.99 4.09
N VAL A 289 26.49 7.62 2.81
CA VAL A 289 25.21 7.61 2.12
C VAL A 289 24.63 6.20 2.04
N TRP A 290 23.42 6.05 2.54
CA TRP A 290 22.69 4.78 2.52
C TRP A 290 21.28 4.95 2.00
N GLN A 291 20.70 3.83 1.57
CA GLN A 291 19.32 3.70 1.17
C GLN A 291 18.67 2.51 1.87
N ALA A 292 17.48 2.72 2.43
CA ALA A 292 16.63 1.65 2.93
C ALA A 292 15.27 1.70 2.25
N ARG A 293 14.74 0.52 1.90
CA ARG A 293 13.39 0.33 1.38
C ARG A 293 12.61 -0.55 2.33
N TYR A 294 11.48 -0.03 2.78
CA TYR A 294 10.54 -0.73 3.64
C TYR A 294 9.25 -0.99 2.89
N GLN A 295 8.66 -2.15 3.10
CA GLN A 295 7.28 -2.43 2.72
C GLN A 295 6.36 -2.14 3.90
N THR A 296 5.27 -1.45 3.62
CA THR A 296 4.21 -1.13 4.57
C THR A 296 2.85 -1.17 3.89
N LEU A 297 1.79 -0.88 4.63
CA LEU A 297 0.43 -0.73 4.13
C LEU A 297 -0.18 0.54 4.71
N TRP A 298 -1.01 1.22 3.94
CA TRP A 298 -1.68 2.44 4.40
C TRP A 298 -3.15 2.46 4.02
N TYR A 299 -3.96 3.03 4.90
CA TYR A 299 -5.39 3.25 4.73
C TYR A 299 -5.63 4.73 4.43
N PHE A 300 -6.26 5.01 3.30
CA PHE A 300 -6.59 6.37 2.91
C PHE A 300 -7.97 6.78 3.45
N ASN A 301 -8.23 8.09 3.52
CA ASN A 301 -9.50 8.63 4.03
C ASN A 301 -10.73 8.20 3.20
N ASN A 302 -10.53 7.79 1.95
CA ASN A 302 -11.59 7.22 1.09
C ASN A 302 -11.82 5.71 1.33
N ARG A 303 -11.28 5.15 2.42
CA ARG A 303 -11.37 3.74 2.83
C ARG A 303 -10.65 2.76 1.89
N THR A 304 -9.84 3.24 0.95
CA THR A 304 -8.96 2.34 0.17
C THR A 304 -7.71 1.98 0.95
N ILE A 305 -7.08 0.88 0.54
CA ILE A 305 -5.84 0.36 1.13
C ILE A 305 -4.82 0.26 0.02
N ALA A 306 -3.60 0.72 0.26
CA ALA A 306 -2.47 0.45 -0.64
C ALA A 306 -1.32 -0.21 0.11
N PRO A 307 -0.74 -1.29 -0.45
CA PRO A 307 0.62 -1.69 -0.12
C PRO A 307 1.62 -0.67 -0.68
N LEU A 308 2.54 -0.21 0.16
CA LEU A 308 3.48 0.85 -0.17
C LEU A 308 4.93 0.43 0.04
N PHE A 309 5.83 1.00 -0.77
CA PHE A 309 7.24 1.14 -0.43
C PHE A 309 7.49 2.52 0.19
N ALA A 310 8.04 2.51 1.40
CA ALA A 310 8.61 3.67 2.07
C ALA A 310 10.13 3.60 1.91
N GLU A 311 10.71 4.52 1.16
CA GLU A 311 12.13 4.55 0.83
C GLU A 311 12.80 5.79 1.42
N ILE A 312 13.96 5.57 2.03
CA ILE A 312 14.78 6.59 2.65
C ILE A 312 16.15 6.53 2.00
N TRP A 313 16.64 7.66 1.52
CA TRP A 313 18.05 7.90 1.27
C TRP A 313 18.49 8.98 2.24
N HIS A 314 19.60 8.75 2.92
CA HIS A 314 20.12 9.70 3.90
C HIS A 314 21.63 9.71 3.84
N ASP A 315 22.19 10.88 4.08
CA ASP A 315 23.62 11.08 4.21
C ASP A 315 23.97 11.41 5.65
N ARG A 316 24.75 10.54 6.28
CA ARG A 316 25.21 10.72 7.66
C ARG A 316 26.11 11.95 7.82
N ASP A 317 26.96 12.22 6.84
CA ASP A 317 27.95 13.30 6.95
C ASP A 317 27.35 14.68 6.60
N ASN A 318 26.20 14.67 5.92
CA ASN A 318 25.35 15.85 5.71
C ASN A 318 23.88 15.50 5.96
N PRO A 319 23.41 15.56 7.23
CA PRO A 319 22.04 15.18 7.61
C PRO A 319 20.94 15.99 6.90
N ALA A 320 21.26 17.17 6.37
CA ALA A 320 20.33 17.95 5.57
C ALA A 320 20.07 17.30 4.19
N ARG A 321 21.01 16.49 3.67
CA ARG A 321 20.90 15.77 2.40
C ARG A 321 20.13 14.47 2.59
N HIS A 322 18.87 14.48 2.17
CA HIS A 322 17.96 13.36 2.37
C HIS A 322 16.94 13.26 1.23
N ARG A 323 16.40 12.06 1.04
CA ARG A 323 15.24 11.82 0.19
C ARG A 323 14.30 10.85 0.90
N LEU A 324 13.03 11.23 0.98
CA LEU A 324 11.95 10.36 1.42
C LEU A 324 11.00 10.14 0.24
N GLN A 325 10.60 8.90 0.03
CA GLN A 325 9.66 8.57 -1.01
C GLN A 325 8.68 7.50 -0.56
N LEU A 326 7.40 7.78 -0.77
CA LEU A 326 6.31 6.84 -0.56
C LEU A 326 5.66 6.53 -1.91
N ARG A 327 5.64 5.26 -2.31
CA ARG A 327 5.06 4.84 -3.60
C ARG A 327 4.33 3.50 -3.48
N HIS A 328 3.48 3.18 -4.44
CA HIS A 328 2.86 1.87 -4.52
C HIS A 328 3.93 0.77 -4.74
N VAL A 329 3.71 -0.44 -4.20
CA VAL A 329 4.66 -1.56 -4.39
C VAL A 329 4.77 -2.03 -5.84
N GLU A 330 3.75 -1.80 -6.65
CA GLU A 330 3.75 -2.08 -8.09
C GLU A 330 4.46 -0.98 -8.91
N GLY A 331 4.98 0.05 -8.23
CA GLY A 331 5.65 1.19 -8.85
C GLY A 331 4.71 2.34 -9.21
N GLY A 332 5.14 3.18 -10.14
CA GLY A 332 4.45 4.41 -10.52
C GLY A 332 4.94 5.65 -9.78
N ALA A 333 4.17 6.74 -9.94
CA ALA A 333 4.45 8.03 -9.31
C ALA A 333 4.33 7.93 -7.78
N PRO A 334 5.13 8.70 -7.03
CA PRO A 334 5.06 8.69 -5.58
C PRO A 334 3.77 9.34 -5.08
N TYR A 335 3.21 8.79 -4.00
CA TYR A 335 2.19 9.44 -3.19
C TYR A 335 2.76 10.62 -2.41
N GLU A 336 4.02 10.49 -1.97
CA GLU A 336 4.78 11.53 -1.28
C GLU A 336 6.24 11.47 -1.71
N PHE A 337 6.84 12.63 -1.96
CA PHE A 337 8.24 12.78 -2.28
C PHE A 337 8.78 14.00 -1.52
N GLN A 338 9.91 13.83 -0.84
CA GLN A 338 10.64 14.92 -0.19
C GLN A 338 12.11 14.77 -0.54
N LEU A 339 12.77 15.86 -0.91
CA LEU A 339 14.18 15.90 -1.23
C LEU A 339 14.81 17.17 -0.67
N GLY A 340 15.73 17.02 0.27
CA GLY A 340 16.70 18.03 0.65
C GLY A 340 18.02 17.78 -0.06
N ASP A 341 18.55 18.77 -0.78
CA ASP A 341 19.85 18.66 -1.43
C ASP A 341 21.03 18.77 -0.45
N GLY A 342 20.76 19.11 0.81
CA GLY A 342 21.73 19.29 1.87
C GLY A 342 22.46 20.64 1.86
N SER A 343 22.01 21.59 1.04
CA SER A 343 22.63 22.91 0.95
C SER A 343 21.62 24.04 0.91
N ARG A 344 20.66 24.00 -0.03
CA ARG A 344 19.76 25.12 -0.29
C ARG A 344 18.39 24.70 -0.81
N ARG A 345 18.33 23.81 -1.80
CA ARG A 345 17.06 23.48 -2.46
C ARG A 345 16.35 22.36 -1.74
N PHE A 346 15.08 22.61 -1.48
CA PHE A 346 14.17 21.64 -0.92
C PHE A 346 12.98 21.44 -1.86
N TYR A 347 12.65 20.18 -2.13
CA TYR A 347 11.52 19.80 -2.97
C TYR A 347 10.56 18.94 -2.17
N TYR A 348 9.26 19.20 -2.30
CA TYR A 348 8.21 18.38 -1.71
C TYR A 348 7.08 18.20 -2.70
N ALA A 349 6.63 16.96 -2.88
CA ALA A 349 5.50 16.63 -3.71
C ALA A 349 4.51 15.73 -2.98
N LEU A 350 3.22 15.97 -3.19
CA LEU A 350 2.15 15.21 -2.56
C LEU A 350 1.00 14.94 -3.53
N ASP A 351 0.59 13.68 -3.63
CA ASP A 351 -0.56 13.27 -4.43
C ASP A 351 -1.89 13.56 -3.71
N GLY A 352 -2.91 13.96 -4.47
CA GLY A 352 -4.22 14.32 -3.92
C GLY A 352 -4.96 13.18 -3.21
N ALA A 353 -4.67 11.91 -3.53
CA ALA A 353 -5.24 10.78 -2.80
C ALA A 353 -4.66 10.65 -1.37
N TYR A 354 -3.40 11.06 -1.20
CA TYR A 354 -2.70 10.97 0.09
C TYR A 354 -2.80 12.27 0.90
N ALA A 355 -2.98 13.43 0.24
CA ALA A 355 -3.06 14.74 0.88
C ALA A 355 -4.03 14.84 2.08
N PRO A 356 -5.25 14.26 2.07
CA PRO A 356 -6.15 14.31 3.22
C PRO A 356 -5.60 13.63 4.49
N THR A 357 -4.69 12.66 4.34
CA THR A 357 -3.99 12.03 5.47
C THR A 357 -3.11 13.02 6.21
N LEU A 358 -2.55 13.98 5.47
CA LEU A 358 -1.53 14.91 5.95
C LEU A 358 -2.01 16.35 6.03
N TYR A 359 -3.17 16.71 5.52
CA TYR A 359 -3.67 18.08 5.52
C TYR A 359 -5.17 18.16 5.85
N GLY A 360 -5.80 17.03 6.18
CA GLY A 360 -7.24 16.97 6.48
C GLY A 360 -8.05 17.49 5.31
N ASP A 361 -9.04 18.36 5.59
CA ASP A 361 -9.91 18.95 4.58
C ASP A 361 -9.41 20.33 4.06
N LEU A 362 -8.18 20.73 4.39
CA LEU A 362 -7.60 21.97 3.89
C LEU A 362 -7.52 21.97 2.35
N PRO A 363 -7.78 23.11 1.69
CA PRO A 363 -7.83 23.18 0.23
C PRO A 363 -6.42 23.34 -0.38
N VAL A 364 -5.51 22.43 -0.05
CA VAL A 364 -4.21 22.27 -0.73
C VAL A 364 -4.43 22.03 -2.24
N ARG A 365 -3.42 22.31 -3.08
CA ARG A 365 -3.57 22.22 -4.54
C ARG A 365 -3.29 20.82 -5.08
N ALA A 366 -3.01 19.85 -4.22
CA ALA A 366 -2.82 18.46 -4.60
C ALA A 366 -4.16 17.83 -5.05
N ASN A 367 -4.27 17.50 -6.33
CA ASN A 367 -5.42 16.77 -6.88
C ASN A 367 -4.99 15.34 -7.29
N PRO A 368 -5.93 14.39 -7.41
CA PRO A 368 -5.63 13.10 -8.03
C PRO A 368 -5.09 13.32 -9.46
N ASN A 369 -3.94 12.71 -9.79
CA ASN A 369 -3.21 12.85 -11.07
C ASN A 369 -2.48 14.18 -11.32
N GLU A 370 -2.71 15.21 -10.52
CA GLU A 370 -1.98 16.48 -10.53
C GLU A 370 -1.40 16.72 -9.12
N PRO A 371 -0.33 16.00 -8.74
CA PRO A 371 0.27 16.17 -7.43
C PRO A 371 0.79 17.60 -7.27
N GLU A 372 0.66 18.17 -6.07
CA GLU A 372 1.24 19.47 -5.78
C GLU A 372 2.73 19.30 -5.55
N LEU A 373 3.55 19.99 -6.35
CA LEU A 373 5.00 20.03 -6.23
C LEU A 373 5.43 21.45 -5.82
N VAL A 374 6.21 21.52 -4.75
CA VAL A 374 6.77 22.74 -4.18
C VAL A 374 8.29 22.65 -4.23
N MET A 375 8.92 23.74 -4.68
CA MET A 375 10.35 23.97 -4.55
C MET A 375 10.55 25.19 -3.66
N SER A 376 11.36 25.04 -2.61
CA SER A 376 11.72 26.11 -1.67
C SER A 376 13.23 26.24 -1.52
N VAL A 377 13.66 27.35 -0.93
CA VAL A 377 15.02 27.59 -0.48
C VAL A 377 15.04 27.48 1.04
N LEU A 378 15.69 26.45 1.56
CA LEU A 378 15.82 26.16 2.99
C LEU A 378 17.30 26.05 3.38
N THR A 379 17.65 26.53 4.56
CA THR A 379 18.97 26.28 5.15
C THR A 379 19.14 24.78 5.47
N PRO A 380 20.38 24.27 5.62
CA PRO A 380 20.61 22.88 6.01
C PRO A 380 19.84 22.48 7.28
N GLU A 381 19.78 23.35 8.28
CA GLU A 381 19.07 23.12 9.54
C GLU A 381 17.55 23.00 9.32
N GLN A 382 16.99 23.81 8.43
CA GLN A 382 15.58 23.73 8.07
C GLN A 382 15.26 22.47 7.26
N GLN A 383 16.18 22.01 6.41
CA GLN A 383 16.03 20.75 5.68
C GLN A 383 16.07 19.54 6.63
N GLU A 384 16.99 19.53 7.60
CA GLU A 384 17.03 18.50 8.64
C GLU A 384 15.75 18.53 9.50
N ALA A 385 15.27 19.71 9.88
CA ALA A 385 14.02 19.86 10.60
C ALA A 385 12.82 19.31 9.79
N ALA A 386 12.77 19.55 8.48
CA ALA A 386 11.76 18.98 7.58
C ALA A 386 11.82 17.44 7.58
N TYR A 387 13.03 16.87 7.48
CA TYR A 387 13.25 15.43 7.52
C TYR A 387 12.74 14.82 8.83
N ARG A 388 13.13 15.38 9.98
CA ARG A 388 12.71 14.90 11.30
C ARG A 388 11.20 15.02 11.50
N ALA A 389 10.60 16.15 11.12
CA ALA A 389 9.15 16.35 11.21
C ALA A 389 8.36 15.36 10.34
N ARG A 390 8.91 14.97 9.18
CA ARG A 390 8.26 14.02 8.28
C ARG A 390 8.22 12.60 8.86
N LEU A 391 9.27 12.21 9.59
CA LEU A 391 9.38 10.89 10.22
C LEU A 391 8.40 10.67 11.38
N THR A 392 7.76 11.72 11.90
CA THR A 392 6.80 11.62 13.01
C THR A 392 5.34 11.53 12.57
N THR A 393 5.05 11.54 11.26
CA THR A 393 3.68 11.60 10.74
C THR A 393 3.44 10.62 9.58
N GLY A 394 2.20 10.15 9.42
CA GLY A 394 1.83 9.19 8.36
C GLY A 394 2.48 7.81 8.54
N PRO A 395 2.75 7.06 7.46
CA PRO A 395 3.40 5.74 7.52
C PRO A 395 4.78 5.77 8.21
N TRP A 396 5.49 6.89 8.13
CA TRP A 396 6.81 7.04 8.74
C TRP A 396 6.76 6.93 10.28
N ALA A 397 5.61 7.24 10.88
CA ALA A 397 5.41 7.18 12.32
C ALA A 397 5.14 5.77 12.88
N ILE A 398 4.96 4.75 12.03
CA ILE A 398 4.55 3.40 12.46
C ILE A 398 5.57 2.79 13.41
N VAL A 399 6.85 2.80 13.04
CA VAL A 399 7.93 2.23 13.83
C VAL A 399 8.10 2.93 15.17
N PRO A 400 8.29 4.27 15.23
CA PRO A 400 8.44 4.95 16.51
C PRO A 400 7.18 4.86 17.39
N ALA A 401 5.97 4.79 16.80
CA ALA A 401 4.74 4.58 17.56
C ALA A 401 4.74 3.22 18.26
N TYR A 402 5.14 2.14 17.58
CA TYR A 402 5.23 0.82 18.20
C TYR A 402 6.34 0.73 19.25
N LEU A 403 7.49 1.34 19.00
CA LEU A 403 8.59 1.37 19.96
C LEU A 403 8.19 2.08 21.27
N ARG A 404 7.44 3.19 21.19
CA ARG A 404 6.91 3.88 22.39
C ARG A 404 5.88 3.05 23.15
N GLN A 405 5.06 2.28 22.44
CA GLN A 405 4.14 1.34 23.11
C GLN A 405 4.93 0.21 23.80
N ALA A 406 5.93 -0.34 23.12
CA ALA A 406 6.77 -1.41 23.66
C ALA A 406 7.53 -0.99 24.92
N SER A 407 8.02 0.26 24.99
CA SER A 407 8.80 0.75 26.14
C SER A 407 7.98 0.88 27.42
N THR A 408 6.66 0.91 27.31
CA THR A 408 5.72 1.03 28.43
C THR A 408 4.85 -0.22 28.61
N ALA A 409 5.04 -1.25 27.77
CA ALA A 409 4.21 -2.45 27.78
C ALA A 409 4.54 -3.36 28.99
N PRO A 410 3.56 -3.68 29.84
CA PRO A 410 3.78 -4.53 31.01
C PRO A 410 4.05 -6.00 30.63
N ASP A 411 3.68 -6.41 29.42
CA ASP A 411 3.85 -7.77 28.91
C ASP A 411 4.96 -7.88 27.86
N LEU A 412 5.90 -6.93 27.84
CA LEU A 412 7.08 -6.96 26.97
C LEU A 412 7.91 -8.23 27.23
N ARG A 413 8.11 -9.02 26.18
CA ARG A 413 8.87 -10.28 26.23
C ARG A 413 9.88 -10.35 25.11
N LEU A 414 11.00 -11.02 25.38
CA LEU A 414 11.96 -11.46 24.39
C LEU A 414 11.65 -12.91 24.04
N LEU A 415 11.30 -13.19 22.79
CA LEU A 415 10.91 -14.54 22.34
C LEU A 415 12.09 -15.36 21.83
N GLY A 416 13.18 -14.71 21.45
CA GLY A 416 14.39 -15.34 20.94
C GLY A 416 14.99 -14.59 19.77
N GLN A 417 15.96 -15.20 19.10
CA GLN A 417 16.66 -14.64 17.96
C GLN A 417 16.28 -15.36 16.67
N GLN A 418 16.18 -14.61 15.58
CA GLN A 418 15.97 -15.13 14.25
C GLN A 418 16.87 -14.39 13.27
N ARG A 419 17.42 -15.12 12.30
CA ARG A 419 18.12 -14.52 11.16
C ARG A 419 17.09 -14.00 10.14
N ILE A 420 17.14 -12.71 9.85
CA ILE A 420 16.30 -12.04 8.85
C ILE A 420 17.23 -11.48 7.76
N GLY A 421 17.26 -12.18 6.62
CA GLY A 421 18.27 -11.92 5.58
C GLY A 421 19.68 -12.21 6.09
N GLU A 422 20.56 -11.22 6.02
CA GLU A 422 21.93 -11.33 6.52
C GLU A 422 22.10 -10.88 7.99
N ARG A 423 21.04 -10.35 8.62
CA ARG A 423 21.10 -9.80 9.97
C ARG A 423 20.53 -10.77 11.00
N LEU A 424 21.15 -10.86 12.16
CA LEU A 424 20.58 -11.51 13.33
C LEU A 424 19.68 -10.49 14.06
N ALA A 425 18.44 -10.86 14.34
CA ALA A 425 17.49 -10.00 15.01
C ALA A 425 16.86 -10.70 16.20
N SER A 426 16.68 -9.95 17.28
CA SER A 426 15.91 -10.37 18.44
C SER A 426 14.42 -10.05 18.23
N ILE A 427 13.57 -11.01 18.53
CA ILE A 427 12.12 -10.87 18.41
C ILE A 427 11.56 -10.48 19.77
N VAL A 428 11.05 -9.26 19.86
CA VAL A 428 10.29 -8.77 21.01
C VAL A 428 8.80 -8.87 20.74
N SER A 429 8.03 -9.20 21.77
CA SER A 429 6.57 -9.26 21.70
C SER A 429 5.91 -8.49 22.83
N PHE A 430 4.82 -7.81 22.53
CA PHE A 430 4.00 -7.09 23.50
C PHE A 430 2.59 -6.90 22.95
N ARG A 431 1.63 -6.59 23.82
CA ARG A 431 0.29 -6.17 23.39
C ARG A 431 0.25 -4.67 23.19
N GLY A 432 -0.30 -4.25 22.05
CA GLY A 432 -0.41 -2.86 21.69
C GLY A 432 -1.66 -2.56 20.88
N ILE A 433 -1.75 -1.31 20.43
CA ILE A 433 -2.77 -0.81 19.53
C ILE A 433 -2.10 -0.49 18.20
N SER A 434 -2.69 -0.95 17.09
CA SER A 434 -2.09 -0.74 15.78
C SER A 434 -2.13 0.74 15.35
N PRO A 435 -0.98 1.38 15.04
CA PRO A 435 -0.94 2.74 14.48
C PRO A 435 -1.68 2.88 13.16
N LEU A 436 -2.01 1.77 12.49
CA LEU A 436 -2.75 1.71 11.24
C LEU A 436 -4.26 1.51 11.43
N ASP A 437 -4.70 1.30 12.66
CA ASP A 437 -6.11 1.06 12.97
C ASP A 437 -6.78 2.31 13.54
N LEU A 438 -8.02 2.14 14.01
CA LEU A 438 -8.79 3.17 14.69
C LEU A 438 -8.08 3.68 15.96
N PRO A 439 -8.44 4.85 16.48
CA PRO A 439 -7.96 5.34 17.78
C PRO A 439 -8.13 4.31 18.91
N ALA A 440 -7.25 4.39 19.91
CA ALA A 440 -7.11 3.47 21.04
C ALA A 440 -8.43 3.02 21.68
N GLU A 441 -9.38 3.94 21.84
CA GLU A 441 -10.66 3.70 22.51
C GLU A 441 -11.63 2.86 21.68
N SER A 442 -11.40 2.79 20.36
CA SER A 442 -12.21 2.06 19.38
C SER A 442 -11.49 0.85 18.78
N ALA A 443 -10.20 0.68 19.07
CA ALA A 443 -9.37 -0.37 18.48
C ALA A 443 -9.27 -1.59 19.39
N GLU A 444 -9.19 -2.77 18.77
CA GLU A 444 -8.83 -3.99 19.46
C GLU A 444 -7.31 -4.06 19.68
N SER A 445 -6.90 -4.58 20.84
CA SER A 445 -5.48 -4.83 21.10
C SER A 445 -4.97 -5.98 20.23
N VAL A 446 -3.80 -5.79 19.64
CA VAL A 446 -3.10 -6.78 18.83
C VAL A 446 -1.84 -7.25 19.55
N LEU A 447 -1.47 -8.51 19.33
CA LEU A 447 -0.15 -8.99 19.73
C LEU A 447 0.85 -8.55 18.65
N VAL A 448 1.84 -7.76 19.04
CA VAL A 448 2.87 -7.24 18.14
C VAL A 448 4.11 -8.12 18.27
N LEU A 449 4.68 -8.52 17.15
CA LEU A 449 5.98 -9.15 17.03
C LEU A 449 6.90 -8.19 16.28
N MET A 450 7.95 -7.71 16.93
CA MET A 450 8.92 -6.80 16.35
C MET A 450 10.31 -7.45 16.33
N ALA A 451 10.94 -7.45 15.17
CA ALA A 451 12.31 -7.93 15.01
C ALA A 451 13.28 -6.76 14.99
N ILE A 452 14.21 -6.73 15.94
CA ILE A 452 15.17 -5.66 16.15
C ILE A 452 16.58 -6.23 16.05
N SER A 453 17.43 -5.62 15.22
CA SER A 453 18.85 -5.93 15.15
C SER A 453 19.53 -5.55 16.46
N GLU A 454 20.24 -6.49 17.09
CA GLU A 454 20.92 -6.25 18.38
C GLU A 454 22.12 -5.31 18.24
N GLN A 455 22.72 -5.27 17.04
CA GLN A 455 23.92 -4.49 16.76
C GLN A 455 23.65 -2.99 16.82
N ASP A 456 22.64 -2.53 16.07
CA ASP A 456 22.38 -1.12 15.79
C ASP A 456 20.98 -0.66 16.25
N GLY A 457 20.11 -1.56 16.73
CA GLY A 457 18.74 -1.22 17.09
C GLY A 457 17.81 -1.03 15.89
N HIS A 458 18.20 -1.49 14.70
CA HIS A 458 17.38 -1.37 13.49
C HIS A 458 16.15 -2.29 13.56
N VAL A 459 14.96 -1.70 13.46
CA VAL A 459 13.71 -2.45 13.35
C VAL A 459 13.57 -3.02 11.93
N LEU A 460 13.74 -4.34 11.80
CA LEU A 460 13.73 -5.04 10.52
C LEU A 460 12.32 -5.42 10.07
N SER A 461 11.43 -5.76 11.02
CA SER A 461 10.04 -6.04 10.70
C SER A 461 9.12 -5.90 11.90
N ILE A 462 7.87 -5.53 11.63
CA ILE A 462 6.77 -5.50 12.60
C ILE A 462 5.62 -6.30 12.01
N THR A 463 5.17 -7.31 12.75
CA THR A 463 4.02 -8.16 12.42
C THR A 463 3.00 -8.08 13.54
N GLU A 464 1.74 -7.88 13.16
CA GLU A 464 0.62 -7.92 14.08
C GLU A 464 -0.09 -9.27 13.97
N LEU A 465 -0.48 -9.84 15.10
CA LEU A 465 -1.33 -11.01 15.19
C LEU A 465 -2.70 -10.55 15.68
N VAL A 466 -3.68 -10.59 14.77
CA VAL A 466 -5.06 -10.15 15.00
C VAL A 466 -5.93 -11.36 15.31
N GLY A 467 -6.66 -11.31 16.42
CA GLY A 467 -7.54 -12.39 16.89
C GLY A 467 -7.29 -12.78 18.36
N PRO A 468 -8.22 -13.52 18.98
CA PRO A 468 -8.17 -13.83 20.39
C PRO A 468 -6.94 -14.70 20.75
N PRO A 469 -6.38 -14.54 21.97
CA PRO A 469 -5.29 -15.39 22.43
C PRO A 469 -5.74 -16.86 22.48
N GLY A 470 -4.98 -17.78 21.89
CA GLY A 470 -5.32 -19.21 21.86
C GLY A 470 -6.36 -19.63 20.80
N GLY A 471 -6.84 -18.68 19.98
CA GLY A 471 -7.70 -18.95 18.82
C GLY A 471 -6.97 -18.83 17.48
N THR A 472 -7.73 -18.87 16.38
CA THR A 472 -7.18 -18.57 15.04
C THR A 472 -6.78 -17.10 14.97
N GLN A 473 -5.50 -16.85 14.75
CA GLN A 473 -4.94 -15.50 14.58
C GLN A 473 -4.55 -15.27 13.13
N THR A 474 -4.91 -14.12 12.58
CA THR A 474 -4.44 -13.68 11.26
C THR A 474 -3.22 -12.78 11.43
N SER A 475 -2.13 -13.10 10.73
CA SER A 475 -0.91 -12.30 10.75
C SER A 475 -0.93 -11.20 9.68
N ARG A 476 -0.55 -9.98 10.05
CA ARG A 476 -0.41 -8.84 9.14
C ARG A 476 0.96 -8.19 9.30
N VAL A 477 1.75 -8.14 8.23
CA VAL A 477 3.04 -7.43 8.22
C VAL A 477 2.78 -5.96 7.94
N VAL A 478 3.18 -5.09 8.87
CA VAL A 478 2.90 -3.64 8.79
C VAL A 478 4.14 -2.81 8.51
N TRP A 479 5.31 -3.35 8.79
CA TRP A 479 6.59 -2.77 8.43
C TRP A 479 7.59 -3.88 8.16
N ARG A 480 8.37 -3.79 7.08
CA ARG A 480 9.41 -4.77 6.77
C ARG A 480 10.51 -4.16 5.92
N LEU A 481 11.75 -4.27 6.36
CA LEU A 481 12.93 -3.95 5.57
C LEU A 481 13.03 -4.96 4.40
N VAL A 482 13.03 -4.44 3.17
CA VAL A 482 13.11 -5.24 1.94
C VAL A 482 14.48 -5.10 1.28
N ALA A 483 15.06 -3.90 1.31
CA ALA A 483 16.38 -3.65 0.77
C ALA A 483 17.12 -2.62 1.61
N PHE A 484 18.42 -2.80 1.71
CA PHE A 484 19.34 -1.87 2.35
C PHE A 484 20.62 -1.83 1.52
N ASN A 485 20.99 -0.65 1.04
CA ASN A 485 22.11 -0.48 0.11
C ASN A 485 22.98 0.71 0.51
N TRP A 486 24.29 0.58 0.30
CA TRP A 486 25.23 1.69 0.38
C TRP A 486 25.38 2.35 -0.98
N LEU A 487 25.38 3.68 -1.01
CA LEU A 487 25.65 4.46 -2.21
C LEU A 487 27.09 4.93 -2.14
N VAL A 488 27.94 4.27 -2.92
CA VAL A 488 29.41 4.43 -2.83
C VAL A 488 29.99 5.24 -3.99
N THR A 489 29.27 5.35 -5.11
CA THR A 489 29.74 6.12 -6.26
C THR A 489 29.12 7.52 -6.31
N GLY A 490 29.88 8.49 -6.83
CA GLY A 490 29.37 9.86 -7.01
C GLY A 490 28.16 9.93 -7.95
N GLU A 491 28.03 8.99 -8.89
CA GLU A 491 26.85 8.88 -9.76
C GLU A 491 25.62 8.40 -8.98
N GLN A 492 25.74 7.34 -8.17
CA GLN A 492 24.64 6.86 -7.32
C GLN A 492 24.13 7.96 -6.37
N ILE A 493 25.07 8.70 -5.75
CA ILE A 493 24.74 9.81 -4.85
C ILE A 493 24.03 10.93 -5.62
N ARG A 494 24.50 11.25 -6.83
CA ARG A 494 23.87 12.25 -7.69
C ARG A 494 22.47 11.85 -8.10
N ASP A 495 22.27 10.59 -8.50
CA ASP A 495 20.96 10.05 -8.90
C ASP A 495 19.96 10.06 -7.73
N ALA A 496 20.45 9.86 -6.51
CA ALA A 496 19.62 9.87 -5.32
C ALA A 496 19.15 11.28 -4.93
N PHE A 497 20.04 12.28 -5.00
CA PHE A 497 19.81 13.60 -4.40
C PHE A 497 19.66 14.76 -5.39
N THR A 498 19.75 14.51 -6.70
CA THR A 498 19.49 15.53 -7.73
C THR A 498 18.05 15.42 -8.19
N PHE A 499 17.26 16.49 -8.08
CA PHE A 499 15.83 16.46 -8.35
C PHE A 499 15.50 15.91 -9.74
N GLU A 500 16.21 16.36 -10.78
CA GLU A 500 15.98 15.96 -12.17
C GLU A 500 16.19 14.46 -12.42
N ARG A 501 16.99 13.79 -11.58
CA ARG A 501 17.24 12.34 -11.65
C ARG A 501 16.38 11.55 -10.67
N ALA A 502 16.09 12.15 -9.53
CA ALA A 502 15.33 11.53 -8.45
C ALA A 502 13.82 11.52 -8.72
N TRP A 503 13.30 12.57 -9.35
CA TRP A 503 11.88 12.77 -9.56
C TRP A 503 11.32 11.82 -10.62
N ASN A 504 10.33 11.04 -10.24
CA ASN A 504 9.59 10.12 -11.11
C ASN A 504 8.07 10.33 -11.02
N GLY A 505 7.64 11.52 -10.57
CA GLY A 505 6.22 11.86 -10.42
C GLY A 505 5.63 12.57 -11.64
N ARG A 506 4.34 12.91 -11.53
CA ARG A 506 3.52 13.41 -12.65
C ARG A 506 3.41 14.94 -12.74
N ALA A 507 3.83 15.68 -11.71
CA ALA A 507 3.80 17.14 -11.73
C ALA A 507 4.76 17.70 -12.77
N GLU A 508 4.34 18.78 -13.43
CA GLU A 508 5.19 19.56 -14.34
C GLU A 508 6.39 20.14 -13.57
N THR A 509 7.57 19.99 -14.17
CA THR A 509 8.84 20.43 -13.58
C THR A 509 9.43 21.65 -14.28
N GLU A 510 8.99 21.96 -15.49
CA GLU A 510 9.45 23.13 -16.24
C GLU A 510 8.94 24.42 -15.58
N GLY A 511 9.86 25.33 -15.28
CA GLY A 511 9.50 26.66 -14.75
C GLY A 511 9.02 26.67 -13.29
N LEU A 512 9.31 25.64 -12.49
CA LEU A 512 9.03 25.63 -11.04
C LEU A 512 9.57 26.90 -10.37
N ALA A 513 8.66 27.75 -9.90
CA ALA A 513 9.01 28.94 -9.14
C ALA A 513 9.40 28.58 -7.71
N ILE A 514 10.40 29.28 -7.16
CA ILE A 514 10.74 29.19 -5.73
C ILE A 514 9.56 29.72 -4.93
N GLN A 515 9.08 28.92 -3.98
CA GLN A 515 7.97 29.23 -3.10
C GLN A 515 8.45 29.09 -1.65
N PRO A 516 8.59 30.21 -0.92
CA PRO A 516 8.99 30.13 0.47
C PRO A 516 7.89 29.44 1.29
N ILE A 517 8.30 28.55 2.19
CA ILE A 517 7.40 27.77 3.05
C ILE A 517 7.44 28.32 4.48
N ALA A 518 6.30 28.33 5.15
CA ALA A 518 6.19 28.93 6.47
C ALA A 518 6.77 28.05 7.59
N ASP A 519 6.61 26.73 7.45
CA ASP A 519 7.07 25.75 8.43
C ASP A 519 7.58 24.51 7.68
N PRO A 520 8.82 24.05 7.95
CA PRO A 520 9.35 22.81 7.39
C PRO A 520 8.49 21.56 7.66
N ALA A 521 7.70 21.55 8.75
CA ALA A 521 6.73 20.48 9.05
C ALA A 521 5.47 20.53 8.16
N TRP A 522 5.22 21.66 7.49
CA TRP A 522 4.10 21.87 6.58
C TRP A 522 4.56 22.32 5.18
N PRO A 523 5.22 21.46 4.39
CA PRO A 523 5.82 21.88 3.11
C PRO A 523 4.86 22.48 2.06
N LEU A 524 3.55 22.16 2.11
CA LEU A 524 2.54 22.78 1.24
C LEU A 524 1.98 24.11 1.77
N VAL A 525 2.31 24.50 3.01
CA VAL A 525 1.93 25.80 3.59
C VAL A 525 3.02 26.81 3.26
N ARG A 526 2.75 27.60 2.23
CA ARG A 526 3.61 28.70 1.79
C ARG A 526 3.57 29.86 2.78
N GLU A 527 4.62 30.67 2.86
CA GLU A 527 4.64 31.86 3.72
C GLU A 527 3.46 32.80 3.45
N ASN A 528 3.12 33.01 2.18
CA ASN A 528 1.98 33.86 1.79
C ASN A 528 0.60 33.25 2.12
N ASN A 529 0.56 31.95 2.46
CA ASN A 529 -0.65 31.32 2.97
C ASN A 529 -0.84 31.59 4.46
N VAL A 530 0.19 32.00 5.20
CA VAL A 530 0.07 32.25 6.64
C VAL A 530 -0.35 33.69 6.89
N ILE A 531 -1.32 33.85 7.80
CA ILE A 531 -1.77 35.17 8.23
C ILE A 531 -0.98 35.54 9.48
N ASP A 532 -0.06 36.49 9.34
CA ASP A 532 0.57 37.14 10.50
C ASP A 532 -0.42 38.12 11.12
N VAL A 533 -1.04 37.69 12.22
CA VAL A 533 -2.02 38.46 12.99
C VAL A 533 -1.43 39.75 13.58
N GLY A 534 -0.12 39.81 13.84
CA GLY A 534 0.57 40.97 14.41
C GLY A 534 0.94 42.04 13.36
N ALA A 535 1.31 41.61 12.15
CA ALA A 535 1.63 42.51 11.03
C ALA A 535 0.41 42.88 10.17
N THR A 536 -0.62 42.03 10.16
CA THR A 536 -1.85 42.29 9.40
C THR A 536 -2.74 43.24 10.18
N ASN A 537 -3.16 44.33 9.53
CA ASN A 537 -4.17 45.22 10.10
C ASN A 537 -5.49 44.44 10.25
N LEU A 538 -5.72 43.84 11.43
CA LEU A 538 -6.85 42.96 11.77
C LEU A 538 -8.22 43.60 11.50
N GLN A 539 -8.23 44.91 11.30
CA GLN A 539 -9.37 45.68 10.83
C GLN A 539 -9.91 45.25 9.45
N ARG A 540 -9.23 44.38 8.68
CA ARG A 540 -9.69 43.93 7.35
C ARG A 540 -10.15 42.47 7.27
N LEU A 541 -10.27 41.73 8.38
CA LEU A 541 -10.87 40.39 8.35
C LEU A 541 -12.40 40.51 8.42
N PRO A 542 -13.15 40.21 7.34
CA PRO A 542 -14.60 40.41 7.28
C PRO A 542 -15.40 39.27 7.93
N GLU A 543 -14.74 38.22 8.44
CA GLU A 543 -15.36 36.94 8.79
C GLU A 543 -15.14 36.57 10.26
N THR A 544 -16.20 36.12 10.93
CA THR A 544 -16.15 35.47 12.24
C THR A 544 -15.57 34.06 12.08
N PHE A 545 -14.47 33.75 12.76
CA PHE A 545 -13.88 32.41 12.77
C PHE A 545 -13.98 31.77 14.16
N VAL A 546 -13.80 30.46 14.22
CA VAL A 546 -13.99 29.66 15.44
C VAL A 546 -12.69 29.02 15.87
N LEU A 547 -12.23 29.35 17.07
CA LEU A 547 -11.02 28.77 17.67
C LEU A 547 -11.33 28.12 19.02
N PRO A 548 -10.53 27.16 19.49
CA PRO A 548 -10.57 26.70 20.87
C PRO A 548 -10.37 27.90 21.82
N ALA A 549 -10.98 27.91 23.01
CA ALA A 549 -10.83 29.02 23.98
C ALA A 549 -9.39 29.18 24.52
N ALA A 550 -8.63 28.09 24.59
CA ALA A 550 -7.22 28.04 24.92
C ALA A 550 -6.47 27.13 23.94
N ILE A 551 -5.15 27.30 23.81
CA ILE A 551 -4.34 26.37 23.01
C ILE A 551 -4.46 24.96 23.64
N PRO A 552 -4.77 23.91 22.88
CA PRO A 552 -4.91 22.57 23.43
C PRO A 552 -3.60 22.08 24.08
N ALA A 553 -3.70 21.28 25.14
CA ALA A 553 -2.53 20.75 25.84
C ALA A 553 -1.64 19.92 24.90
N GLY A 554 -0.33 20.14 24.98
CA GLY A 554 0.68 19.47 24.15
C GLY A 554 0.82 20.03 22.74
N ILE A 555 0.17 21.14 22.40
CA ILE A 555 0.41 21.90 21.17
C ILE A 555 1.48 22.97 21.43
N GLU A 556 2.45 23.05 20.53
CA GLU A 556 3.59 23.96 20.61
C GLU A 556 3.50 25.10 19.60
N ARG A 557 2.84 24.85 18.46
CA ARG A 557 2.76 25.78 17.32
C ARG A 557 1.34 25.87 16.79
N GLU A 558 0.97 27.09 16.39
CA GLU A 558 -0.31 27.43 15.75
C GLU A 558 -0.05 28.25 14.48
N LEU A 559 -0.70 27.88 13.36
CA LEU A 559 -0.64 28.60 12.10
C LEU A 559 -2.04 28.86 11.56
N LEU A 560 -2.40 30.13 11.40
CA LEU A 560 -3.63 30.57 10.73
C LEU A 560 -3.39 30.62 9.21
N VAL A 561 -4.19 29.89 8.43
CA VAL A 561 -3.91 29.65 7.00
C VAL A 561 -5.01 30.12 6.06
N ARG A 562 -4.57 30.63 4.90
CA ARG A 562 -5.36 31.09 3.75
C ARG A 562 -4.68 30.63 2.45
N PHE A 563 -5.21 29.57 1.87
CA PHE A 563 -4.80 28.96 0.62
C PHE A 563 -5.51 29.52 -0.62
N ARG A 564 -6.81 29.88 -0.53
CA ARG A 564 -7.63 30.32 -1.66
C ARG A 564 -8.50 31.53 -1.31
N GLY A 565 -8.46 32.55 -2.17
CA GLY A 565 -9.31 33.73 -2.06
C GLY A 565 -8.91 34.68 -0.93
N SER A 566 -9.84 35.54 -0.54
CA SER A 566 -9.67 36.51 0.57
C SER A 566 -10.01 35.93 1.95
N THR A 567 -10.56 34.71 2.01
CA THR A 567 -11.17 34.11 3.20
C THR A 567 -10.17 33.22 3.94
N ILE A 568 -10.29 33.12 5.25
CA ILE A 568 -9.45 32.22 6.05
C ILE A 568 -9.91 30.79 5.79
N ASN A 569 -8.99 29.87 5.50
CA ASN A 569 -9.35 28.48 5.22
C ASN A 569 -9.27 27.58 6.45
N GLY A 570 -8.43 27.90 7.43
CA GLY A 570 -8.29 27.06 8.61
C GLY A 570 -7.20 27.46 9.58
N VAL A 571 -6.99 26.62 10.58
CA VAL A 571 -5.89 26.69 11.56
C VAL A 571 -5.23 25.33 11.72
N LEU A 572 -3.91 25.34 11.79
CA LEU A 572 -3.08 24.18 12.06
C LEU A 572 -2.48 24.31 13.46
N TYR A 573 -2.64 23.27 14.28
CA TYR A 573 -1.98 23.13 15.57
C TYR A 573 -1.06 21.92 15.54
N THR A 574 0.19 22.11 15.97
CA THR A 574 1.23 21.07 15.93
C THR A 574 1.97 21.02 17.26
N GLY A 575 2.22 19.82 17.77
CA GLY A 575 3.12 19.53 18.88
C GLY A 575 3.60 18.09 18.82
N ASP A 576 4.40 17.66 19.79
CA ASP A 576 4.93 16.29 19.79
C ASP A 576 3.81 15.24 19.89
N GLY A 577 3.72 14.38 18.88
CA GLY A 577 2.68 13.36 18.74
C GLY A 577 1.24 13.89 18.60
N ARG A 578 1.03 15.21 18.63
CA ARG A 578 -0.30 15.84 18.64
C ARG A 578 -0.48 16.78 17.46
N ARG A 579 -1.63 16.65 16.81
CA ARG A 579 -1.97 17.49 15.67
C ARG A 579 -3.47 17.73 15.59
N LEU A 580 -3.84 18.98 15.31
CA LEU A 580 -5.22 19.37 15.06
C LEU A 580 -5.28 20.30 13.84
N ILE A 581 -6.23 20.06 12.96
CA ILE A 581 -6.52 20.87 11.79
C ILE A 581 -7.98 21.30 11.88
N LEU A 582 -8.23 22.60 11.94
CA LEU A 582 -9.56 23.18 11.78
C LEU A 582 -9.67 23.75 10.38
N THR A 583 -10.70 23.37 9.63
CA THR A 583 -11.01 23.89 8.30
C THR A 583 -12.36 24.59 8.32
N TYR A 584 -12.42 25.82 7.84
CA TYR A 584 -13.62 26.66 7.82
C TYR A 584 -14.47 26.43 6.57
N ASP A 585 -15.77 26.72 6.71
CA ASP A 585 -16.81 26.66 5.67
C ASP A 585 -16.90 25.34 4.91
N ARG A 586 -16.51 24.25 5.56
CA ARG A 586 -16.48 22.92 4.98
C ARG A 586 -16.91 21.90 6.03
N LEU A 587 -17.54 20.82 5.56
CA LEU A 587 -17.73 19.62 6.36
C LEU A 587 -16.95 18.48 5.73
N PRO A 588 -16.38 17.57 6.55
CA PRO A 588 -15.82 16.35 6.03
C PRO A 588 -16.94 15.50 5.40
N GLY A 589 -16.62 14.75 4.35
CA GLY A 589 -17.51 13.71 3.82
C GLY A 589 -17.62 12.53 4.79
N LEU A 590 -18.37 12.71 5.88
CA LEU A 590 -18.64 11.69 6.89
C LEU A 590 -19.90 10.89 6.52
N ASP A 591 -19.92 9.63 6.94
CA ASP A 591 -21.07 8.74 6.77
C ASP A 591 -22.29 9.28 7.57
N THR A 592 -23.46 9.32 6.93
CA THR A 592 -24.69 9.82 7.56
C THR A 592 -25.19 8.94 8.70
N THR A 593 -24.71 7.69 8.79
CA THR A 593 -25.02 6.77 9.89
C THR A 593 -24.32 7.13 11.20
N ILE A 594 -23.30 8.00 11.17
CA ILE A 594 -22.59 8.45 12.37
C ILE A 594 -23.54 9.28 13.23
N PRO A 595 -23.69 8.94 14.52
CA PRO A 595 -24.62 9.62 15.41
C PRO A 595 -24.26 11.09 15.56
N VAL A 596 -25.30 11.89 15.71
CA VAL A 596 -25.17 13.32 15.97
C VAL A 596 -25.13 13.53 17.47
N GLU A 597 -24.05 14.12 17.95
CA GLU A 597 -23.90 14.60 19.33
C GLU A 597 -24.18 16.11 19.39
N VAL A 598 -24.66 16.59 20.54
CA VAL A 598 -24.77 18.02 20.83
C VAL A 598 -23.77 18.35 21.92
N ILE A 599 -22.78 19.19 21.60
CA ILE A 599 -21.71 19.59 22.50
C ILE A 599 -21.74 21.12 22.61
N GLY A 600 -22.29 21.64 23.70
CA GLY A 600 -22.51 23.07 23.86
C GLY A 600 -23.39 23.65 22.74
N PRO A 601 -22.95 24.70 22.01
CA PRO A 601 -23.71 25.29 20.90
C PRO A 601 -23.57 24.51 19.58
N TRP A 602 -22.84 23.38 19.58
CA TRP A 602 -22.44 22.66 18.38
C TRP A 602 -23.24 21.37 18.19
N ARG A 603 -23.60 21.11 16.94
CA ARG A 603 -24.06 19.82 16.43
C ARG A 603 -22.86 19.13 15.79
N VAL A 604 -22.52 17.94 16.28
CA VAL A 604 -21.22 17.31 16.02
C VAL A 604 -21.41 15.88 15.53
N ARG A 605 -20.61 15.44 14.55
CA ARG A 605 -20.42 14.02 14.23
C ARG A 605 -18.94 13.70 14.31
N ILE A 606 -18.57 12.69 15.11
CA ILE A 606 -17.18 12.27 15.33
C ILE A 606 -17.00 10.88 14.69
N GLU A 607 -16.17 10.79 13.65
CA GLU A 607 -15.77 9.53 13.01
C GLU A 607 -14.36 9.14 13.48
N PRO A 608 -14.19 8.03 14.23
CA PRO A 608 -12.88 7.42 14.37
C PRO A 608 -12.44 6.87 13.02
N VAL A 609 -11.23 7.22 12.58
CA VAL A 609 -10.68 6.75 11.30
C VAL A 609 -9.32 6.10 11.50
N ARG A 610 -8.97 5.19 10.58
CA ARG A 610 -7.69 4.49 10.60
C ARG A 610 -6.52 5.46 10.53
N GLY A 611 -5.40 5.07 11.14
CA GLY A 611 -4.25 5.95 11.31
C GLY A 611 -4.29 6.75 12.62
N GLN A 612 -4.97 6.23 13.66
CA GLN A 612 -5.07 6.85 15.00
C GLN A 612 -5.62 8.29 14.97
N ARG A 613 -6.67 8.52 14.16
CA ARG A 613 -7.20 9.85 13.88
C ARG A 613 -8.70 9.94 14.11
N TYR A 614 -9.18 11.15 14.34
CA TYR A 614 -10.60 11.50 14.38
C TYR A 614 -10.90 12.53 13.30
N ARG A 615 -11.99 12.31 12.54
CA ARG A 615 -12.58 13.31 11.64
C ARG A 615 -13.90 13.77 12.21
N VAL A 616 -14.10 15.08 12.27
CA VAL A 616 -15.26 15.66 12.93
C VAL A 616 -15.93 16.70 12.05
N ALA A 617 -17.24 16.55 11.89
CA ALA A 617 -18.11 17.56 11.31
C ALA A 617 -18.74 18.38 12.44
N ILE A 618 -18.56 19.70 12.43
CA ILE A 618 -19.09 20.61 13.44
C ILE A 618 -19.99 21.64 12.76
N GLU A 619 -21.23 21.74 13.21
CA GLU A 619 -22.22 22.69 12.74
C GLU A 619 -22.84 23.43 13.91
N THR A 620 -23.45 24.59 13.69
CA THR A 620 -24.21 25.28 14.73
C THR A 620 -25.54 24.59 15.01
N ASN A 621 -25.92 24.44 16.27
CA ASN A 621 -27.18 23.79 16.67
C ASN A 621 -28.45 24.66 16.45
N ASN A 622 -28.36 25.84 15.81
CA ASN A 622 -29.48 26.77 15.63
C ASN A 622 -30.06 26.75 14.21
N SER A 623 -31.39 26.62 14.10
CA SER A 623 -32.15 26.47 12.84
C SER A 623 -32.61 27.78 12.17
N ARG A 624 -32.26 28.95 12.71
CA ARG A 624 -32.72 30.25 12.17
C ARG A 624 -31.81 30.79 11.06
N ARG A 625 -32.17 30.45 9.83
CA ARG A 625 -32.09 31.19 8.53
C ARG A 625 -30.85 31.99 8.08
N ASN A 626 -29.74 32.07 8.80
CA ASN A 626 -28.47 32.61 8.26
C ASN A 626 -27.35 31.57 8.35
N ALA A 627 -26.46 31.55 7.34
CA ALA A 627 -25.36 30.59 7.14
C ALA A 627 -24.70 30.16 8.46
N GLY A 628 -25.03 28.94 8.91
CA GLY A 628 -24.43 28.36 10.11
C GLY A 628 -22.95 28.11 9.90
N VAL A 629 -22.15 28.25 10.96
CA VAL A 629 -20.73 27.89 10.92
C VAL A 629 -20.62 26.40 10.61
N ARG A 630 -19.75 26.05 9.66
CA ARG A 630 -19.45 24.67 9.26
C ARG A 630 -17.94 24.46 9.37
N LEU A 631 -17.52 23.53 10.22
CA LEU A 631 -16.12 23.21 10.42
C LEU A 631 -15.87 21.73 10.13
N ALA A 632 -14.75 21.46 9.48
CA ALA A 632 -14.13 20.15 9.47
C ALA A 632 -12.95 20.18 10.44
N LEU A 633 -12.89 19.21 11.33
CA LEU A 633 -11.80 19.05 12.29
C LEU A 633 -11.14 17.69 12.07
N ASP A 634 -9.82 17.69 11.92
CA ASP A 634 -8.98 16.50 11.81
C ASP A 634 -8.00 16.47 12.98
N ALA A 635 -8.04 15.44 13.82
CA ALA A 635 -7.25 15.34 15.04
C ALA A 635 -6.48 14.02 15.12
N SER A 636 -5.23 14.10 15.55
CA SER A 636 -4.32 12.97 15.81
C SER A 636 -3.65 13.14 17.16
N GLY A 637 -3.53 12.07 17.93
CA GLY A 637 -2.91 12.09 19.28
C GLY A 637 -3.81 12.64 20.38
N PHE A 638 -5.12 12.73 20.13
CA PHE A 638 -6.15 13.14 21.10
C PHE A 638 -7.06 11.95 21.40
N THR A 639 -7.51 11.86 22.64
CA THR A 639 -8.61 10.97 23.02
C THR A 639 -9.96 11.55 22.61
N ILE A 640 -11.00 10.71 22.55
CA ILE A 640 -12.36 11.16 22.23
C ILE A 640 -12.89 12.18 23.26
N ASP A 641 -12.53 12.04 24.53
CA ASP A 641 -12.99 12.94 25.58
C ASP A 641 -12.24 14.28 25.59
N GLU A 642 -10.92 14.26 25.30
CA GLU A 642 -10.16 15.48 25.02
C GLU A 642 -10.76 16.23 23.83
N LEU A 643 -11.15 15.49 22.78
CA LEU A 643 -11.75 16.06 21.58
C LEU A 643 -13.13 16.68 21.86
N ARG A 644 -13.99 16.00 22.62
CA ARG A 644 -15.29 16.57 23.06
C ARG A 644 -15.10 17.83 23.89
N THR A 645 -14.14 17.82 24.81
CA THR A 645 -13.79 18.99 25.64
C THR A 645 -13.31 20.15 24.77
N LEU A 646 -12.43 19.88 23.81
CA LEU A 646 -11.93 20.86 22.85
C LEU A 646 -13.08 21.46 22.03
N ILE A 647 -13.98 20.62 21.51
CA ILE A 647 -15.14 21.07 20.73
C ILE A 647 -16.07 21.94 21.58
N GLY A 648 -16.32 21.55 22.83
CA GLY A 648 -17.09 22.35 23.78
C GLY A 648 -16.45 23.71 24.10
N SER A 649 -15.12 23.80 24.02
CA SER A 649 -14.36 25.04 24.22
C SER A 649 -14.30 25.95 23.00
N LEU A 650 -14.80 25.52 21.84
CA LEU A 650 -14.75 26.32 20.62
C LEU A 650 -15.60 27.59 20.79
N GLN A 651 -14.97 28.73 20.57
CA GLN A 651 -15.58 30.05 20.67
C GLN A 651 -15.47 30.78 19.32
N ARG A 652 -16.54 31.50 18.99
CA ARG A 652 -16.50 32.46 17.89
C ARG A 652 -15.65 33.63 18.35
N ILE A 653 -14.63 33.95 17.57
CA ILE A 653 -13.80 35.11 17.80
C ILE A 653 -14.29 36.22 16.88
N ASP A 654 -14.85 37.27 17.48
CA ASP A 654 -15.15 38.50 16.77
C ASP A 654 -13.89 39.39 16.69
N ARG A 655 -13.92 40.37 15.77
CA ARG A 655 -12.83 41.26 15.34
C ARG A 655 -11.96 41.90 16.45
N LEU A 656 -12.40 41.93 17.71
CA LEU A 656 -11.75 42.60 18.85
C LEU A 656 -10.95 41.64 19.77
N ASP A 657 -11.20 40.33 19.75
CA ASP A 657 -10.67 39.39 20.76
C ASP A 657 -9.30 38.78 20.40
N VAL A 658 -8.90 38.85 19.13
CA VAL A 658 -7.61 38.30 18.63
C VAL A 658 -6.41 39.03 19.25
N ILE A 659 -6.53 40.34 19.47
CA ILE A 659 -5.48 41.22 20.01
C ILE A 659 -5.13 40.85 21.46
N THR A 660 -6.12 40.44 22.25
CA THR A 660 -5.98 40.16 23.69
C THR A 660 -5.33 38.81 23.99
N ARG A 661 -5.31 37.91 23.01
CA ARG A 661 -4.81 36.54 23.19
C ARG A 661 -3.30 36.43 22.92
N GLN A 662 -2.76 37.25 22.02
CA GLN A 662 -1.32 37.33 21.77
C GLN A 662 -0.56 38.16 22.81
N SER A 663 -1.20 39.15 23.46
CA SER A 663 -0.54 39.90 24.56
C SER A 663 -0.16 39.01 25.74
N ARG A 664 -0.84 37.86 25.90
CA ARG A 664 -0.49 36.83 26.90
C ARG A 664 0.57 35.83 26.42
N SER A 665 0.66 35.53 25.12
CA SER A 665 1.69 34.63 24.57
C SER A 665 3.03 35.32 24.30
N GLY A 666 3.05 36.65 24.16
CA GLY A 666 4.27 37.46 24.02
C GLY A 666 5.03 37.73 25.33
N GLN A 667 4.45 37.37 26.49
CA GLN A 667 5.09 37.54 27.81
C GLN A 667 5.78 36.27 28.33
N SER A 668 5.74 35.17 27.57
CA SER A 668 6.43 33.91 27.92
C SER A 668 7.42 33.46 26.84
N ARG A 669 8.25 34.39 26.35
CA ARG A 669 9.48 34.07 25.62
C ARG A 669 10.69 34.39 26.47
#